data_AF-A0A7C5E1X6-F1
#
_entry.id   AF-A0A7C5E1X6-F1
#
_cell.length_a   1.000
_cell.length_b   1.000
_cell.length_c   1.000
_cell.angle_alpha   90.00
_cell.angle_beta   90.00
_cell.angle_gamma   90.00
#
_symmetry.space_group_name_H-M   'P 1'
#
loop_
_entity.id
_entity.type
_entity.pdbx_description
1 polymer ?
#
loop_
_entity_poly.entity_id
_entity_poly.type
_entity_poly.pdbx_seq_one_letter_code
_entity_poly.pdbx_strand_id
1 'polypeptide(L)'
;MFPSLKKKVAPSPIVKLNTKRKIAFGWYGGKYSHLEWLLPLLPACHHYCEPFSGSAAVLLNREPSPVETYNDLDAEVANFFRVLRNDPDRLIRAIGLTPFSREEFAKACEIDPALPPLERARRFYVRARQVRTGLAQTASLGRWANCKNTSRAGMGGAVSRWLGAVRDLPEIAERLLRVQIENRPAIEVIQLYDSPATLFYCDPPYVHATRGDNKAYSYEMTDDEHRELAEVLNSVQGMAAISNYDCDLMNELYPPPRWTKFISEERTNHSTKDKRVEVLWVNYNPNRLLRSFWLTESQSIQNPTEILNQLLRRASADLSNPAVKEKAILERIDYVCRQLRNRACVRLLMACTLAKLDRPAIDPRKPYTEIGSEDAFSGRTYDERYLTPFINNHRLPLNPTTAFLTPAFRNIDRPLTPDLEIIGRPRQLYKDTLQLLDDVHSGRVSAEDLLTEIMRVLLIMRQEREARMSTLLAALQRSEDVTPLSSEDIVTLIEQHLKSKNASRLPVLVVAAAYQSVGYKIGERVLPLKSHNAADEQTGAMGDVEICLENDERIVTAYEMKTRRVTIDDIDRALQKIALADNRIHNYIFITTDIIEDSVKNYAQGVYEQTAGTEIAILDCLGFLRHFLHFFHRSRLNFLDVYQALLLAEPESAVSQPLKELFLALRQAAETDE
;
A
#
# COMPACT_ATOMS: atom_id res chain seq x y z
N MET A 1 9.91 44.27 10.81
CA MET A 1 10.04 43.17 11.79
C MET A 1 8.65 42.56 11.97
N PHE A 2 8.34 41.48 11.24
CA PHE A 2 7.10 40.72 11.36
C PHE A 2 7.49 39.24 11.50
N PRO A 3 6.96 38.48 12.47
CA PRO A 3 7.35 37.08 12.64
C PRO A 3 6.69 36.23 11.55
N SER A 4 7.53 35.50 10.80
CA SER A 4 7.14 34.48 9.83
C SER A 4 6.36 33.35 10.51
N LEU A 5 5.07 33.22 10.17
CA LEU A 5 4.23 32.07 10.47
C LEU A 5 4.83 30.81 9.82
N LYS A 6 5.47 29.94 10.61
CA LYS A 6 5.87 28.60 10.17
C LYS A 6 4.61 27.82 9.75
N LYS A 7 4.48 27.53 8.45
CA LYS A 7 3.46 26.59 7.94
C LYS A 7 3.71 25.22 8.58
N LYS A 8 2.72 24.73 9.34
CA LYS A 8 2.67 23.34 9.80
C LYS A 8 2.57 22.42 8.57
N VAL A 9 3.63 21.67 8.30
CA VAL A 9 3.61 20.57 7.33
C VAL A 9 2.66 19.50 7.87
N ALA A 10 1.68 19.07 7.08
CA ALA A 10 0.77 17.99 7.45
C ALA A 10 1.55 16.65 7.43
N PRO A 11 1.34 15.75 8.41
CA PRO A 11 2.00 14.45 8.44
C PRO A 11 1.59 13.59 7.23
N SER A 12 2.48 12.70 6.81
CA SER A 12 2.27 11.77 5.70
C SER A 12 0.95 10.98 5.84
N PRO A 13 0.25 10.69 4.73
CA PRO A 13 -1.00 9.93 4.78
C PRO A 13 -0.80 8.53 5.36
N ILE A 14 -1.84 8.03 6.03
CA ILE A 14 -1.88 6.70 6.64
C ILE A 14 -1.79 5.64 5.53
N VAL A 15 -0.64 4.99 5.37
CA VAL A 15 -0.48 3.81 4.49
C VAL A 15 -1.38 2.69 5.02
N LYS A 16 -2.36 2.24 4.22
CA LYS A 16 -3.23 1.10 4.55
C LYS A 16 -2.40 -0.18 4.64
N LEU A 17 -2.76 -1.07 5.57
CA LEU A 17 -2.10 -2.37 5.73
C LEU A 17 -2.27 -3.25 4.48
N ASN A 18 -1.20 -3.97 4.12
CA ASN A 18 -1.27 -5.09 3.17
C ASN A 18 -2.09 -6.25 3.80
N THR A 19 -2.76 -7.08 2.99
CA THR A 19 -3.70 -8.12 3.46
C THR A 19 -3.03 -9.29 4.18
N LYS A 20 -1.71 -9.35 4.22
CA LYS A 20 -0.94 -10.39 4.92
C LYS A 20 -0.74 -10.02 6.39
N ARG A 21 -1.14 -10.90 7.31
CA ARG A 21 -0.89 -10.74 8.74
C ARG A 21 0.61 -10.73 9.04
N LYS A 22 1.04 -9.81 9.90
CA LYS A 22 2.44 -9.56 10.28
C LYS A 22 2.77 -10.15 11.65
N ILE A 23 3.93 -10.79 11.77
CA ILE A 23 4.46 -11.26 13.05
C ILE A 23 5.99 -11.21 13.02
N ALA A 24 6.60 -10.46 13.95
CA ALA A 24 8.05 -10.36 14.03
C ALA A 24 8.66 -11.67 14.57
N PHE A 25 8.12 -12.16 15.69
CA PHE A 25 8.54 -13.39 16.36
C PHE A 25 7.41 -13.93 17.23
N GLY A 26 7.53 -15.20 17.65
CA GLY A 26 6.61 -15.78 18.62
C GLY A 26 6.92 -15.26 20.03
N TRP A 27 5.87 -14.99 20.79
CA TRP A 27 5.97 -14.48 22.16
C TRP A 27 4.94 -15.18 23.02
N TYR A 28 5.28 -15.40 24.29
CA TYR A 28 4.32 -16.00 25.20
C TYR A 28 3.12 -15.07 25.34
N GLY A 29 1.91 -15.63 25.30
CA GLY A 29 0.65 -14.85 25.30
C GLY A 29 0.32 -14.12 24.00
N GLY A 30 1.17 -14.18 22.97
CA GLY A 30 0.99 -13.41 21.73
C GLY A 30 -0.36 -13.63 21.05
N LYS A 31 -1.10 -12.54 20.80
CA LYS A 31 -2.50 -12.56 20.31
C LYS A 31 -2.66 -12.74 18.80
N TYR A 32 -1.62 -13.22 18.11
CA TYR A 32 -1.64 -13.40 16.66
C TYR A 32 -2.76 -14.34 16.17
N SER A 33 -3.05 -15.42 16.91
CA SER A 33 -4.14 -16.34 16.59
C SER A 33 -5.54 -15.80 16.91
N HIS A 34 -5.63 -14.73 17.69
CA HIS A 34 -6.88 -14.12 18.17
C HIS A 34 -7.25 -12.83 17.44
N LEU A 35 -6.45 -12.40 16.46
CA LEU A 35 -6.64 -11.13 15.74
C LEU A 35 -8.03 -10.99 15.11
N GLU A 36 -8.60 -12.06 14.55
CA GLU A 36 -9.95 -12.03 13.93
C GLU A 36 -11.04 -11.68 14.93
N TRP A 37 -10.93 -12.18 16.16
CA TRP A 37 -11.89 -11.93 17.22
C TRP A 37 -11.62 -10.61 17.94
N LEU A 38 -10.33 -10.31 18.18
CA LEU A 38 -9.91 -9.18 19.00
C LEU A 38 -9.99 -7.85 18.27
N LEU A 39 -9.50 -7.75 17.03
CA LEU A 39 -9.41 -6.47 16.30
C LEU A 39 -10.78 -5.78 16.12
N PRO A 40 -11.89 -6.48 15.80
CA PRO A 40 -13.21 -5.86 15.71
C PRO A 40 -13.72 -5.25 17.03
N LEU A 41 -13.19 -5.71 18.18
CA LEU A 41 -13.55 -5.22 19.51
C LEU A 41 -12.73 -4.00 19.94
N LEU A 42 -11.70 -3.60 19.17
CA LEU A 42 -10.83 -2.46 19.44
C LEU A 42 -11.19 -1.26 18.54
N PRO A 43 -11.88 -0.23 19.05
CA PRO A 43 -12.47 0.85 18.24
C PRO A 43 -11.43 1.85 17.73
N ALA A 44 -11.66 2.46 16.56
CA ALA A 44 -10.81 3.54 16.06
C ALA A 44 -10.59 4.65 17.11
N CYS A 45 -9.36 5.15 17.20
CA CYS A 45 -8.97 6.13 18.21
C CYS A 45 -7.92 7.09 17.63
N HIS A 46 -7.66 8.19 18.35
CA HIS A 46 -6.59 9.11 17.96
C HIS A 46 -5.22 8.57 18.38
N HIS A 47 -5.15 8.05 19.61
CA HIS A 47 -3.94 7.45 20.17
C HIS A 47 -4.21 5.99 20.53
N TYR A 48 -3.48 5.07 19.92
CA TYR A 48 -3.47 3.66 20.31
C TYR A 48 -2.23 3.35 21.14
N CYS A 49 -2.39 2.84 22.36
CA CYS A 49 -1.30 2.53 23.25
C CYS A 49 -1.40 1.08 23.71
N GLU A 50 -0.30 0.34 23.61
CA GLU A 50 -0.17 -1.01 24.16
C GLU A 50 0.85 -1.02 25.29
N PRO A 51 0.42 -0.95 26.57
CA PRO A 51 1.34 -0.97 27.71
C PRO A 51 2.11 -2.28 27.90
N PHE A 52 1.59 -3.39 27.34
CA PHE A 52 2.14 -4.75 27.43
C PHE A 52 2.25 -5.38 26.03
N SER A 53 2.97 -4.74 25.11
CA SER A 53 2.93 -5.09 23.70
C SER A 53 3.52 -6.47 23.34
N GLY A 54 4.53 -6.96 24.07
CA GLY A 54 5.22 -8.20 23.72
C GLY A 54 5.72 -8.19 22.26
N SER A 55 5.23 -9.12 21.44
CA SER A 55 5.54 -9.19 20.00
C SER A 55 4.83 -8.15 19.11
N ALA A 56 4.09 -7.20 19.70
CA ALA A 56 3.31 -6.19 18.99
C ALA A 56 2.28 -6.78 18.01
N ALA A 57 1.80 -8.02 18.26
CA ALA A 57 0.97 -8.73 17.31
C ALA A 57 -0.33 -7.97 16.97
N VAL A 58 -0.92 -7.27 17.93
CA VAL A 58 -2.16 -6.50 17.72
C VAL A 58 -1.83 -5.18 17.01
N LEU A 59 -0.89 -4.39 17.54
CA LEU A 59 -0.39 -3.15 16.94
C LEU A 59 0.02 -3.29 15.47
N LEU A 60 0.78 -4.35 15.13
CA LEU A 60 1.25 -4.58 13.76
C LEU A 60 0.13 -4.91 12.76
N ASN A 61 -1.00 -5.44 13.24
CA ASN A 61 -2.12 -5.91 12.41
C ASN A 61 -3.39 -5.06 12.52
N ARG A 62 -3.38 -4.05 13.39
CA ARG A 62 -4.46 -3.07 13.54
C ARG A 62 -4.33 -1.95 12.52
N GLU A 63 -5.46 -1.46 12.01
CA GLU A 63 -5.51 -0.23 11.21
C GLU A 63 -4.82 0.93 11.94
N PRO A 64 -3.82 1.59 11.33
CA PRO A 64 -2.98 2.51 12.08
C PRO A 64 -3.74 3.73 12.62
N SER A 65 -3.50 4.07 13.89
CA SER A 65 -4.00 5.31 14.49
C SER A 65 -3.08 6.51 14.19
N PRO A 66 -3.57 7.76 14.26
CA PRO A 66 -2.72 8.95 14.12
C PRO A 66 -1.50 8.95 15.04
N VAL A 67 -1.67 8.50 16.29
CA VAL A 67 -0.60 8.29 17.28
C VAL A 67 -0.63 6.85 17.75
N GLU A 68 0.54 6.21 17.81
CA GLU A 68 0.67 4.83 18.27
C GLU A 68 1.88 4.69 19.20
N THR A 69 1.70 3.99 20.33
CA THR A 69 2.75 3.75 21.32
C THR A 69 2.83 2.27 21.64
N TYR A 70 4.01 1.71 21.40
CA TYR A 70 4.45 0.40 21.89
C TYR A 70 5.13 0.58 23.25
N ASN A 71 4.82 -0.27 24.21
CA ASN A 71 5.58 -0.40 25.44
C ASN A 71 5.71 -1.87 25.85
N ASP A 72 6.88 -2.22 26.38
CA ASP A 72 7.07 -3.45 27.12
C ASP A 72 8.11 -3.23 28.22
N LEU A 73 8.00 -3.94 29.33
CA LEU A 73 8.98 -3.86 30.43
C LEU A 73 10.28 -4.58 30.06
N ASP A 74 10.21 -5.63 29.23
CA ASP A 74 11.38 -6.38 28.79
C ASP A 74 12.24 -5.55 27.83
N ALA A 75 13.39 -5.12 28.35
CA ALA A 75 14.33 -4.28 27.62
C ALA A 75 14.92 -4.97 26.38
N GLU A 76 14.94 -6.31 26.29
CA GLU A 76 15.44 -7.03 25.10
C GLU A 76 14.46 -6.91 23.94
N VAL A 77 13.15 -7.06 24.20
CA VAL A 77 12.12 -6.95 23.15
C VAL A 77 11.93 -5.50 22.72
N ALA A 78 11.94 -4.56 23.67
CA ALA A 78 11.90 -3.13 23.36
C ALA A 78 13.15 -2.70 22.58
N ASN A 79 14.34 -3.20 22.95
CA ASN A 79 15.56 -2.95 22.20
C ASN A 79 15.50 -3.52 20.77
N PHE A 80 14.96 -4.73 20.59
CA PHE A 80 14.80 -5.32 19.25
C PHE A 80 13.94 -4.43 18.35
N PHE A 81 12.75 -4.02 18.79
CA PHE A 81 11.88 -3.17 17.97
C PHE A 81 12.48 -1.78 17.74
N ARG A 82 13.18 -1.22 18.73
CA ARG A 82 13.90 0.05 18.58
C ARG A 82 15.00 -0.02 17.53
N VAL A 83 15.83 -1.06 17.55
CA VAL A 83 16.89 -1.23 16.54
C VAL A 83 16.29 -1.54 15.17
N LEU A 84 15.28 -2.42 15.10
CA LEU A 84 14.59 -2.73 13.85
C LEU A 84 13.97 -1.49 13.20
N ARG A 85 13.43 -0.56 14.01
CA ARG A 85 12.90 0.71 13.53
C ARG A 85 13.99 1.68 13.08
N ASN A 86 15.07 1.81 13.85
CA ASN A 86 16.05 2.89 13.67
C ASN A 86 17.21 2.53 12.71
N ASP A 87 17.56 1.25 12.61
CA ASP A 87 18.65 0.74 11.76
C ASP A 87 18.25 -0.63 11.15
N PRO A 88 17.14 -0.68 10.38
CA PRO A 88 16.60 -1.93 9.84
C PRO A 88 17.61 -2.66 8.97
N ASP A 89 18.32 -1.95 8.09
CA ASP A 89 19.19 -2.57 7.09
C ASP A 89 20.34 -3.33 7.74
N ARG A 90 21.02 -2.72 8.72
CA ARG A 90 22.12 -3.40 9.42
C ARG A 90 21.62 -4.56 10.27
N LEU A 91 20.50 -4.40 10.98
CA LEU A 91 19.94 -5.48 11.80
C LEU A 91 19.46 -6.65 10.93
N ILE A 92 18.68 -6.39 9.87
CA ILE A 92 18.15 -7.42 8.98
C ILE A 92 19.28 -8.12 8.25
N ARG A 93 20.31 -7.39 7.79
CA ARG A 93 21.51 -7.99 7.19
C ARG A 93 22.25 -8.87 8.19
N ALA A 94 22.47 -8.40 9.42
CA ALA A 94 23.14 -9.18 10.46
C ALA A 94 22.37 -10.45 10.83
N ILE A 95 21.04 -10.36 10.93
CA ILE A 95 20.16 -11.51 11.14
C ILE A 95 20.21 -12.46 9.92
N GLY A 96 20.06 -11.94 8.71
CA GLY A 96 20.02 -12.75 7.48
C GLY A 96 21.33 -13.51 7.20
N LEU A 97 22.46 -12.93 7.59
CA LEU A 97 23.78 -13.58 7.52
C LEU A 97 24.09 -14.48 8.73
N THR A 98 23.23 -14.50 9.76
CA THR A 98 23.40 -15.41 10.89
C THR A 98 23.01 -16.82 10.47
N PRO A 99 23.92 -17.82 10.56
CA PRO A 99 23.59 -19.18 10.20
C PRO A 99 22.55 -19.78 11.16
N PHE A 100 21.72 -20.68 10.63
CA PHE A 100 20.84 -21.50 11.44
C PHE A 100 21.69 -22.60 12.11
N SER A 101 22.35 -22.25 13.21
CA SER A 101 23.41 -23.04 13.83
C SER A 101 23.18 -23.20 15.32
N ARG A 102 23.48 -24.41 15.82
CA ARG A 102 23.42 -24.70 17.25
C ARG A 102 24.41 -23.88 18.05
N GLU A 103 25.59 -23.61 17.49
CA GLU A 103 26.64 -22.80 18.14
C GLU A 103 26.24 -21.33 18.23
N GLU A 104 25.69 -20.77 17.15
CA GLU A 104 25.18 -19.39 17.17
C GLU A 104 24.00 -19.25 18.13
N PHE A 105 23.12 -20.24 18.19
CA PHE A 105 22.04 -20.26 19.16
C PHE A 105 22.54 -20.35 20.61
N ALA A 106 23.61 -21.12 20.86
CA ALA A 106 24.26 -21.19 22.17
C ALA A 106 24.75 -19.80 22.62
N LYS A 107 25.52 -19.11 21.77
CA LYS A 107 26.00 -17.74 22.01
C LYS A 107 24.84 -16.76 22.20
N ALA A 108 23.75 -16.93 21.47
CA ALA A 108 22.57 -16.09 21.61
C ALA A 108 21.84 -16.29 22.95
N CYS A 109 21.95 -17.47 23.58
CA CYS A 109 21.38 -17.76 24.90
C CYS A 109 22.17 -17.12 26.04
N GLU A 110 23.42 -16.73 25.81
CA GLU A 110 24.23 -15.95 26.76
C GLU A 110 23.81 -14.48 26.68
N ILE A 111 23.00 -14.05 27.67
CA ILE A 111 22.53 -12.67 27.78
C ILE A 111 23.65 -11.82 28.36
N ASP A 112 24.17 -10.89 27.55
CA ASP A 112 25.16 -9.92 27.95
C ASP A 112 24.64 -8.49 27.69
N PRO A 113 24.24 -7.76 28.74
CA PRO A 113 23.78 -6.38 28.63
C PRO A 113 24.83 -5.39 28.13
N ALA A 114 26.12 -5.74 28.20
CA ALA A 114 27.23 -4.90 27.74
C ALA A 114 27.41 -4.93 26.21
N LEU A 115 26.75 -5.88 25.52
CA LEU A 115 26.79 -5.94 24.07
C LEU A 115 26.12 -4.71 23.43
N PRO A 116 26.59 -4.26 22.25
CA PRO A 116 25.95 -3.19 21.51
C PRO A 116 24.46 -3.48 21.24
N PRO A 117 23.58 -2.46 21.22
CA PRO A 117 22.14 -2.63 20.99
C PRO A 117 21.79 -3.50 19.78
N LEU A 118 22.53 -3.35 18.67
CA LEU A 118 22.32 -4.12 17.45
C LEU A 118 22.61 -5.61 17.64
N GLU A 119 23.69 -5.95 18.35
CA GLU A 119 24.05 -7.34 18.61
C GLU A 119 23.08 -7.99 19.60
N ARG A 120 22.63 -7.24 20.62
CA ARG A 120 21.55 -7.69 21.52
C ARG A 120 20.27 -7.99 20.75
N ALA A 121 19.85 -7.09 19.85
CA ALA A 121 18.68 -7.30 18.99
C ALA A 121 18.83 -8.53 18.08
N ARG A 122 20.01 -8.71 17.45
CA ARG A 122 20.31 -9.90 16.63
C ARG A 122 20.21 -11.18 17.45
N ARG A 123 20.87 -11.25 18.62
CA ARG A 123 20.84 -12.42 19.51
C ARG A 123 19.45 -12.70 20.07
N PHE A 124 18.69 -11.67 20.41
CA PHE A 124 17.28 -11.81 20.78
C PHE A 124 16.47 -12.48 19.67
N TYR A 125 16.61 -12.03 18.43
CA TYR A 125 15.89 -12.61 17.30
C TYR A 125 16.29 -14.07 17.01
N VAL A 126 17.59 -14.39 17.14
CA VAL A 126 18.11 -15.75 17.06
C VAL A 126 17.45 -16.64 18.11
N ARG A 127 17.41 -16.21 19.37
CA ARG A 127 16.71 -16.94 20.45
C ARG A 127 15.24 -17.16 20.10
N ALA A 128 14.55 -16.11 19.65
CA ALA A 128 13.12 -16.15 19.37
C ALA A 128 12.74 -17.08 18.20
N ARG A 129 13.58 -17.18 17.16
CA ARG A 129 13.23 -17.90 15.92
C ARG A 129 13.99 -19.21 15.69
N GLN A 130 15.12 -19.44 16.36
CA GLN A 130 15.86 -20.72 16.27
C GLN A 130 15.54 -21.69 17.43
N VAL A 131 14.77 -21.28 18.43
CA VAL A 131 14.25 -22.18 19.47
C VAL A 131 13.09 -23.04 18.93
N ARG A 132 13.00 -24.29 19.38
CA ARG A 132 12.00 -25.28 18.93
C ARG A 132 10.55 -24.82 19.09
N THR A 133 10.27 -24.09 20.16
CA THR A 133 8.94 -23.57 20.53
C THR A 133 8.61 -22.23 19.86
N GLY A 134 9.59 -21.55 19.27
CA GLY A 134 9.43 -20.19 18.76
C GLY A 134 9.23 -19.11 19.85
N LEU A 135 9.63 -19.39 21.11
CA LEU A 135 9.50 -18.50 22.26
C LEU A 135 10.87 -18.19 22.87
N ALA A 136 11.31 -16.94 22.77
CA ALA A 136 12.63 -16.50 23.23
C ALA A 136 12.88 -16.80 24.72
N GLN A 137 11.84 -16.67 25.56
CA GLN A 137 11.90 -16.90 27.01
C GLN A 137 12.27 -18.34 27.37
N THR A 138 12.00 -19.29 26.46
CA THR A 138 12.28 -20.70 26.66
C THR A 138 13.59 -21.15 26.01
N ALA A 139 14.38 -20.22 25.46
CA ALA A 139 15.60 -20.56 24.75
C ALA A 139 16.66 -21.11 25.72
N SER A 140 17.08 -22.34 25.46
CA SER A 140 18.25 -22.98 26.08
C SER A 140 18.86 -23.93 25.08
N LEU A 141 20.17 -24.22 25.17
CA LEU A 141 20.90 -25.02 24.17
C LEU A 141 20.21 -26.36 23.79
N GLY A 142 19.55 -27.01 24.76
CA GLY A 142 18.80 -28.25 24.54
C GLY A 142 17.49 -28.09 23.75
N ARG A 143 17.02 -26.85 23.57
CA ARG A 143 15.79 -26.47 22.87
C ARG A 143 16.04 -25.83 21.50
N TRP A 144 17.27 -25.87 20.98
CA TRP A 144 17.54 -25.50 19.59
C TRP A 144 16.67 -26.31 18.62
N ALA A 145 16.03 -25.64 17.66
CA ALA A 145 15.19 -26.30 16.67
C ALA A 145 16.05 -27.07 15.67
N ASN A 146 15.66 -28.31 15.36
CA ASN A 146 16.24 -29.09 14.28
C ASN A 146 15.14 -29.84 13.50
N CYS A 147 15.48 -30.39 12.35
CA CYS A 147 14.56 -31.21 11.56
C CYS A 147 15.31 -32.40 10.95
N LYS A 148 14.68 -33.59 10.99
CA LYS A 148 15.19 -34.80 10.33
C LYS A 148 14.42 -35.10 9.03
N ASN A 149 13.09 -35.07 9.09
CA ASN A 149 12.22 -35.51 7.99
C ASN A 149 11.30 -34.41 7.44
N THR A 150 11.43 -33.17 7.92
CA THR A 150 10.58 -32.05 7.47
C THR A 150 11.32 -31.23 6.42
N SER A 151 10.83 -31.28 5.19
CA SER A 151 11.25 -30.41 4.09
C SER A 151 10.17 -29.38 3.78
N ARG A 152 10.57 -28.13 3.55
CA ARG A 152 9.70 -27.04 3.12
C ARG A 152 10.46 -26.17 2.12
N ALA A 153 9.85 -25.89 0.96
CA ALA A 153 10.49 -25.13 -0.12
C ALA A 153 11.88 -25.69 -0.52
N GLY A 154 12.01 -27.01 -0.59
CA GLY A 154 13.25 -27.69 -1.00
C GLY A 154 14.38 -27.68 0.05
N MET A 155 14.13 -27.23 1.29
CA MET A 155 15.14 -27.17 2.34
C MET A 155 14.59 -27.63 3.71
N GLY A 156 15.48 -27.79 4.70
CA GLY A 156 15.08 -28.17 6.05
C GLY A 156 14.02 -27.23 6.63
N GLY A 157 12.91 -27.77 7.14
CA GLY A 157 11.75 -26.99 7.55
C GLY A 157 12.00 -25.96 8.66
N ALA A 158 13.04 -26.15 9.49
CA ALA A 158 13.48 -25.14 10.46
C ALA A 158 14.17 -23.95 9.79
N VAL A 159 15.04 -24.20 8.81
CA VAL A 159 15.75 -23.19 8.02
C VAL A 159 14.76 -22.40 7.15
N SER A 160 13.82 -23.09 6.49
CA SER A 160 12.78 -22.45 5.68
C SER A 160 11.95 -21.45 6.49
N ARG A 161 11.55 -21.81 7.73
CA ARG A 161 10.81 -20.90 8.62
C ARG A 161 11.64 -19.71 9.09
N TRP A 162 12.93 -19.92 9.38
CA TRP A 162 13.85 -18.84 9.71
C TRP A 162 13.97 -17.84 8.56
N LEU A 163 14.27 -18.31 7.34
CA LEU A 163 14.41 -17.41 6.18
C LEU A 163 13.10 -16.70 5.84
N GLY A 164 11.96 -17.39 5.95
CA GLY A 164 10.65 -16.76 5.80
C GLY A 164 10.44 -15.63 6.81
N ALA A 165 10.85 -15.82 8.06
CA ALA A 165 10.80 -14.80 9.11
C ALA A 165 11.59 -13.54 8.75
N VAL A 166 12.83 -13.72 8.30
CA VAL A 166 13.74 -12.62 7.98
C VAL A 166 13.19 -11.79 6.82
N ARG A 167 12.54 -12.44 5.85
CA ARG A 167 11.89 -11.76 4.71
C ARG A 167 10.72 -10.86 5.11
N ASP A 168 10.06 -11.11 6.24
CA ASP A 168 8.93 -10.30 6.71
C ASP A 168 9.39 -9.06 7.51
N LEU A 169 10.64 -8.99 7.97
CA LEU A 169 11.16 -7.90 8.80
C LEU A 169 11.12 -6.50 8.14
N PRO A 170 11.41 -6.32 6.84
CA PRO A 170 11.34 -4.99 6.20
C PRO A 170 9.96 -4.33 6.33
N GLU A 171 8.88 -5.07 6.06
CA GLU A 171 7.51 -4.55 6.16
C GLU A 171 7.07 -4.26 7.61
N ILE A 172 7.72 -4.89 8.59
CA ILE A 172 7.50 -4.64 10.01
C ILE A 172 8.27 -3.39 10.43
N ALA A 173 9.51 -3.23 9.99
CA ALA A 173 10.29 -2.02 10.23
C ALA A 173 9.57 -0.77 9.69
N GLU A 174 9.06 -0.84 8.45
CA GLU A 174 8.26 0.24 7.86
C GLU A 174 7.00 0.55 8.69
N ARG A 175 6.29 -0.49 9.15
CA ARG A 175 5.09 -0.33 10.01
C ARG A 175 5.40 0.37 11.33
N LEU A 176 6.62 0.22 11.87
CA LEU A 176 7.06 0.79 13.14
C LEU A 176 7.54 2.25 13.03
N LEU A 177 7.78 2.78 11.83
CA LEU A 177 8.27 4.16 11.66
C LEU A 177 7.35 5.20 12.32
N ARG A 178 6.05 4.93 12.33
CA ARG A 178 5.01 5.79 12.94
C ARG A 178 4.71 5.50 14.41
N VAL A 179 5.42 4.56 15.02
CA VAL A 179 5.16 4.04 16.36
C VAL A 179 6.21 4.58 17.33
N GLN A 180 5.75 5.16 18.44
CA GLN A 180 6.57 5.51 19.59
C GLN A 180 6.93 4.24 20.35
N ILE A 181 8.18 4.11 20.79
CA ILE A 181 8.66 2.92 21.52
C ILE A 181 9.09 3.36 22.91
N GLU A 182 8.36 2.92 23.92
CA GLU A 182 8.67 3.07 25.34
C GLU A 182 9.23 1.75 25.91
N ASN A 183 9.91 1.87 27.05
CA ASN A 183 10.36 0.74 27.87
C ASN A 183 10.26 1.14 29.35
N ARG A 184 9.02 1.18 29.85
CA ARG A 184 8.66 1.68 31.19
C ARG A 184 7.63 0.76 31.87
N PRO A 185 7.44 0.88 33.20
CA PRO A 185 6.30 0.27 33.88
C PRO A 185 4.99 0.65 33.21
N ALA A 186 4.11 -0.33 32.98
CA ALA A 186 2.88 -0.14 32.23
C ALA A 186 1.95 0.93 32.84
N ILE A 187 1.89 1.02 34.17
CA ILE A 187 1.09 2.01 34.89
C ILE A 187 1.56 3.44 34.56
N GLU A 188 2.87 3.69 34.52
CA GLU A 188 3.41 5.00 34.15
C GLU A 188 3.03 5.38 32.73
N VAL A 189 3.06 4.42 31.79
CA VAL A 189 2.68 4.64 30.39
C VAL A 189 1.19 4.94 30.27
N ILE A 190 0.34 4.22 31.00
CA ILE A 190 -1.10 4.48 31.01
C ILE A 190 -1.39 5.88 31.54
N GLN A 191 -0.79 6.26 32.67
CA GLN A 191 -0.97 7.60 33.25
C GLN A 191 -0.44 8.71 32.35
N LEU A 192 0.70 8.49 31.70
CA LEU A 192 1.33 9.48 30.83
C LEU A 192 0.51 9.79 29.58
N TYR A 193 -0.10 8.77 28.99
CA TYR A 193 -0.82 8.89 27.71
C TYR A 193 -2.35 8.90 27.86
N ASP A 194 -2.88 8.95 29.09
CA ASP A 194 -4.33 8.97 29.32
C ASP A 194 -4.95 10.25 28.76
N SER A 195 -5.95 10.06 27.92
CA SER A 195 -6.76 11.12 27.36
C SER A 195 -8.11 10.55 26.91
N PRO A 196 -9.15 11.39 26.74
CA PRO A 196 -10.44 10.94 26.21
C PRO A 196 -10.35 10.32 24.81
N ALA A 197 -9.25 10.52 24.07
CA ALA A 197 -9.04 10.02 22.71
C ALA A 197 -8.05 8.84 22.64
N THR A 198 -7.54 8.37 23.78
CA THR A 198 -6.60 7.24 23.87
C THR A 198 -7.37 5.92 24.03
N LEU A 199 -6.92 4.89 23.31
CA LEU A 199 -7.30 3.50 23.52
C LEU A 199 -6.09 2.73 24.04
N PHE A 200 -6.20 2.22 25.26
CA PHE A 200 -5.25 1.30 25.85
C PHE A 200 -5.67 -0.15 25.58
N TYR A 201 -4.80 -0.93 24.95
CA TYR A 201 -4.94 -2.39 24.89
C TYR A 201 -3.90 -3.03 25.82
N CYS A 202 -4.39 -3.66 26.89
CA CYS A 202 -3.56 -4.27 27.92
C CYS A 202 -3.64 -5.80 27.82
N ASP A 203 -2.48 -6.43 27.68
CA ASP A 203 -2.34 -7.89 27.68
C ASP A 203 -1.30 -8.32 28.73
N PRO A 204 -1.56 -8.09 30.02
CA PRO A 204 -0.60 -8.36 31.08
C PRO A 204 -0.31 -9.87 31.22
N PRO A 205 0.77 -10.25 31.91
CA PRO A 205 0.90 -11.61 32.43
C PRO A 205 -0.36 -12.00 33.25
N TYR A 206 -1.18 -12.90 32.72
CA TYR A 206 -2.34 -13.51 33.37
C TYR A 206 -2.07 -14.08 34.77
N VAL A 207 -3.13 -14.06 35.58
CA VAL A 207 -3.18 -14.46 36.99
C VAL A 207 -2.64 -15.89 37.18
N HIS A 208 -1.77 -16.09 38.17
CA HIS A 208 -1.08 -17.36 38.41
C HIS A 208 -2.02 -18.56 38.58
N ALA A 209 -3.14 -18.39 39.29
CA ALA A 209 -4.11 -19.46 39.55
C ALA A 209 -4.80 -20.00 38.28
N THR A 210 -4.68 -19.30 37.15
CA THR A 210 -5.35 -19.64 35.89
C THR A 210 -4.42 -20.32 34.87
N ARG A 211 -3.17 -20.63 35.25
CA ARG A 211 -2.12 -21.16 34.36
C ARG A 211 -1.66 -22.57 34.76
N GLY A 212 -1.34 -23.40 33.76
CA GLY A 212 -0.66 -24.69 33.96
C GLY A 212 0.87 -24.63 33.98
N ASP A 213 1.49 -23.47 33.69
CA ASP A 213 2.95 -23.26 33.64
C ASP A 213 3.34 -22.07 34.53
N ASN A 214 4.16 -22.31 35.57
CA ASN A 214 4.50 -21.34 36.62
C ASN A 214 5.73 -20.44 36.33
N LYS A 215 6.28 -20.41 35.10
CA LYS A 215 7.50 -19.65 34.74
C LYS A 215 7.54 -19.17 33.29
N ALA A 216 6.49 -18.50 32.83
CA ALA A 216 6.30 -18.21 31.40
C ALA A 216 6.81 -16.83 30.95
N TYR A 217 6.85 -15.85 31.86
CA TYR A 217 7.34 -14.49 31.62
C TYR A 217 8.59 -14.22 32.46
N SER A 218 9.50 -13.36 31.96
CA SER A 218 10.64 -12.88 32.75
C SER A 218 10.22 -11.92 33.87
N TYR A 219 9.06 -11.28 33.71
CA TYR A 219 8.39 -10.43 34.70
C TYR A 219 6.95 -10.94 34.85
N GLU A 220 6.63 -11.53 35.99
CA GLU A 220 5.28 -12.01 36.32
C GLU A 220 4.53 -10.93 37.10
N MET A 221 3.20 -10.98 37.08
CA MET A 221 2.36 -10.07 37.88
C MET A 221 1.68 -10.86 39.01
N THR A 222 1.89 -10.37 40.22
CA THR A 222 1.17 -10.78 41.43
C THR A 222 -0.29 -10.31 41.38
N ASP A 223 -1.14 -10.91 42.20
CA ASP A 223 -2.53 -10.48 42.32
C ASP A 223 -2.65 -9.00 42.77
N ASP A 224 -1.68 -8.51 43.55
CA ASP A 224 -1.64 -7.11 44.00
C ASP A 224 -1.21 -6.15 42.88
N GLU A 225 -0.29 -6.54 42.01
CA GLU A 225 0.04 -5.77 40.80
C GLU A 225 -1.14 -5.75 39.82
N HIS A 226 -1.94 -6.82 39.76
CA HIS A 226 -3.21 -6.82 39.02
C HIS A 226 -4.23 -5.85 39.61
N ARG A 227 -4.31 -5.75 40.95
CA ARG A 227 -5.15 -4.75 41.65
C ARG A 227 -4.69 -3.33 41.33
N GLU A 228 -3.39 -3.05 41.40
CA GLU A 228 -2.81 -1.74 41.10
C GLU A 228 -3.10 -1.31 39.65
N LEU A 229 -2.90 -2.23 38.68
CA LEU A 229 -3.26 -1.99 37.29
C LEU A 229 -4.77 -1.70 37.14
N ALA A 230 -5.62 -2.46 37.83
CA ALA A 230 -7.05 -2.26 37.78
C ALA A 230 -7.48 -0.92 38.37
N GLU A 231 -6.87 -0.44 39.46
CA GLU A 231 -7.14 0.88 40.03
C GLU A 231 -6.87 2.00 38.99
N VAL A 232 -5.76 1.87 38.27
CA VAL A 232 -5.39 2.82 37.20
C VAL A 232 -6.37 2.72 36.02
N LEU A 233 -6.65 1.51 35.51
CA LEU A 233 -7.58 1.33 34.39
C LEU A 233 -9.05 1.68 34.76
N ASN A 234 -9.42 1.62 36.03
CA ASN A 234 -10.72 2.09 36.50
C ASN A 234 -10.80 3.61 36.65
N SER A 235 -9.66 4.32 36.64
CA SER A 235 -9.60 5.78 36.74
C SER A 235 -9.29 6.51 35.42
N VAL A 236 -8.88 5.80 34.37
CA VAL A 236 -8.60 6.43 33.06
C VAL A 236 -9.82 7.16 32.48
N GLN A 237 -9.52 8.27 31.80
CA GLN A 237 -10.46 9.04 30.98
C GLN A 237 -10.71 8.39 29.62
N GLY A 238 -9.69 7.71 29.10
CA GLY A 238 -9.72 7.04 27.81
C GLY A 238 -10.46 5.70 27.78
N MET A 239 -10.36 5.05 26.63
CA MET A 239 -10.86 3.71 26.41
C MET A 239 -9.81 2.70 26.86
N ALA A 240 -10.22 1.64 27.53
CA ALA A 240 -9.36 0.56 27.98
C ALA A 240 -9.98 -0.80 27.63
N ALA A 241 -9.12 -1.68 27.15
CA ALA A 241 -9.40 -3.07 26.80
C ALA A 241 -8.34 -3.95 27.46
N ILE A 242 -8.74 -4.94 28.26
CA ILE A 242 -7.82 -5.84 28.94
C ILE A 242 -8.12 -7.31 28.62
N SER A 243 -7.11 -8.05 28.19
CA SER A 243 -7.18 -9.49 27.92
C SER A 243 -6.68 -10.31 29.09
N ASN A 244 -7.43 -11.35 29.47
CA ASN A 244 -7.02 -12.35 30.48
C ASN A 244 -7.90 -13.62 30.37
N TYR A 245 -7.62 -14.65 31.18
CA TYR A 245 -8.57 -15.75 31.40
C TYR A 245 -9.65 -15.34 32.40
N ASP A 246 -10.80 -16.01 32.30
CA ASP A 246 -11.89 -15.83 33.26
C ASP A 246 -11.52 -16.38 34.64
N CYS A 247 -11.57 -15.54 35.67
CA CYS A 247 -11.42 -15.95 37.06
C CYS A 247 -12.09 -14.95 38.01
N ASP A 248 -12.30 -15.36 39.26
CA ASP A 248 -12.97 -14.54 40.28
C ASP A 248 -12.28 -13.20 40.49
N LEU A 249 -10.94 -13.18 40.54
CA LEU A 249 -10.16 -11.95 40.67
C LEU A 249 -10.43 -10.98 39.50
N MET A 250 -10.36 -11.44 38.25
CA MET A 250 -10.59 -10.55 37.10
C MET A 250 -12.04 -10.03 37.04
N ASN A 251 -13.01 -10.84 37.47
CA ASN A 251 -14.41 -10.41 37.56
C ASN A 251 -14.64 -9.40 38.70
N GLU A 252 -13.88 -9.49 39.80
CA GLU A 252 -13.86 -8.50 40.88
C GLU A 252 -13.23 -7.16 40.44
N LEU A 253 -12.10 -7.22 39.72
CA LEU A 253 -11.34 -6.04 39.29
C LEU A 253 -12.02 -5.21 38.19
N TYR A 254 -12.80 -5.88 37.32
CA TYR A 254 -13.45 -5.25 36.16
C TYR A 254 -14.96 -5.52 36.15
N PRO A 255 -15.72 -4.97 37.13
CA PRO A 255 -17.13 -5.27 37.30
C PRO A 255 -18.04 -4.43 36.37
N PRO A 256 -19.25 -4.93 36.06
CA PRO A 256 -20.30 -4.11 35.46
C PRO A 256 -20.81 -3.00 36.41
N PRO A 257 -21.42 -1.92 35.90
CA PRO A 257 -21.69 -1.64 34.48
C PRO A 257 -20.53 -0.96 33.75
N ARG A 258 -19.42 -0.63 34.45
CA ARG A 258 -18.27 0.05 33.84
C ARG A 258 -17.62 -0.81 32.76
N TRP A 259 -17.45 -2.11 33.04
CA TRP A 259 -16.80 -3.03 32.13
C TRP A 259 -17.79 -4.00 31.49
N THR A 260 -17.61 -4.25 30.20
CA THR A 260 -18.32 -5.28 29.43
C THR A 260 -17.36 -6.40 29.07
N LYS A 261 -17.78 -7.64 29.28
CA LYS A 261 -16.99 -8.85 29.07
C LYS A 261 -17.34 -9.52 27.74
N PHE A 262 -16.32 -9.86 26.95
CA PHE A 262 -16.42 -10.60 25.68
C PHE A 262 -15.60 -11.88 25.79
N ILE A 263 -16.18 -13.01 25.41
CA ILE A 263 -15.58 -14.34 25.52
C ILE A 263 -15.25 -14.85 24.13
N SER A 264 -14.04 -15.38 23.91
CA SER A 264 -13.63 -15.95 22.64
C SER A 264 -14.22 -17.35 22.42
N GLU A 265 -14.10 -17.84 21.18
CA GLU A 265 -14.28 -19.28 20.93
C GLU A 265 -13.17 -20.09 21.63
N GLU A 266 -13.50 -21.33 21.96
CA GLU A 266 -12.59 -22.27 22.60
C GLU A 266 -11.48 -22.70 21.61
N ARG A 267 -10.20 -22.51 21.99
CA ARG A 267 -9.07 -22.92 21.14
C ARG A 267 -8.13 -23.88 21.85
N THR A 268 -7.63 -24.87 21.12
CA THR A 268 -6.65 -25.84 21.61
C THR A 268 -5.25 -25.23 21.64
N ASN A 269 -4.61 -25.20 22.81
CA ASN A 269 -3.21 -24.85 22.94
C ASN A 269 -2.34 -25.97 22.33
N HIS A 270 -1.60 -25.67 21.26
CA HIS A 270 -0.74 -26.66 20.59
C HIS A 270 0.41 -27.19 21.46
N SER A 271 0.75 -26.52 22.58
CA SER A 271 1.84 -26.93 23.47
C SER A 271 1.38 -27.85 24.60
N THR A 272 0.22 -27.60 25.22
CA THR A 272 -0.30 -28.42 26.34
C THR A 272 -1.46 -29.34 25.93
N LYS A 273 -2.03 -29.14 24.73
CA LYS A 273 -3.27 -29.76 24.22
C LYS A 273 -4.54 -29.43 25.01
N ASP A 274 -4.45 -28.54 26.01
CA ASP A 274 -5.60 -28.04 26.74
C ASP A 274 -6.38 -27.03 25.91
N LYS A 275 -7.67 -26.94 26.19
CA LYS A 275 -8.55 -25.93 25.62
C LYS A 275 -8.49 -24.66 26.46
N ARG A 276 -8.36 -23.50 25.82
CA ARG A 276 -8.30 -22.20 26.48
C ARG A 276 -9.31 -21.25 25.84
N VAL A 277 -9.94 -20.45 26.69
CA VAL A 277 -10.92 -19.43 26.31
C VAL A 277 -10.35 -18.08 26.75
N GLU A 278 -10.11 -17.20 25.78
CA GLU A 278 -9.66 -15.84 26.07
C GLU A 278 -10.87 -14.97 26.43
N VAL A 279 -10.67 -14.03 27.35
CA VAL A 279 -11.69 -13.05 27.72
C VAL A 279 -11.12 -11.65 27.57
N LEU A 280 -11.93 -10.76 27.02
CA LEU A 280 -11.65 -9.33 26.91
C LEU A 280 -12.67 -8.55 27.74
N TRP A 281 -12.19 -7.72 28.67
CA TRP A 281 -13.00 -6.71 29.34
C TRP A 281 -12.73 -5.35 28.70
N VAL A 282 -13.79 -4.61 28.41
CA VAL A 282 -13.71 -3.25 27.84
C VAL A 282 -14.53 -2.26 28.64
N ASN A 283 -14.03 -1.03 28.84
CA ASN A 283 -14.73 0.05 29.55
C ASN A 283 -15.58 0.95 28.63
N TYR A 284 -15.63 0.60 27.34
CA TYR A 284 -16.38 1.29 26.31
C TYR A 284 -17.43 0.35 25.73
N ASN A 285 -18.37 0.91 24.97
CA ASN A 285 -19.36 0.11 24.27
C ASN A 285 -18.87 -0.16 22.84
N PRO A 286 -18.28 -1.34 22.54
CA PRO A 286 -17.86 -1.66 21.18
C PRO A 286 -19.05 -1.67 20.23
N ASN A 287 -20.27 -1.97 20.69
CA ASN A 287 -21.47 -1.86 19.88
C ASN A 287 -21.89 -0.41 19.59
N ARG A 288 -21.52 0.59 20.41
CA ARG A 288 -21.79 2.02 20.14
C ARG A 288 -20.80 2.62 19.13
N LEU A 289 -19.59 2.05 19.05
CA LEU A 289 -18.51 2.41 18.12
C LEU A 289 -18.55 1.60 16.82
N LEU A 290 -18.94 0.32 16.91
CA LEU A 290 -19.48 -0.44 15.79
C LEU A 290 -20.70 0.31 15.26
N ARG A 291 -21.60 0.82 16.09
CA ARG A 291 -22.67 1.72 15.64
C ARG A 291 -22.17 3.08 15.07
N SER A 292 -20.97 3.59 15.32
CA SER A 292 -20.45 4.72 14.49
C SER A 292 -19.87 4.25 13.14
N PHE A 293 -19.55 2.97 13.01
CA PHE A 293 -19.16 2.29 11.77
C PHE A 293 -20.32 1.57 11.05
N TRP A 294 -21.46 1.36 11.72
CA TRP A 294 -22.62 0.54 11.33
C TRP A 294 -23.99 1.22 11.61
N LEU A 295 -24.09 2.36 12.33
CA LEU A 295 -25.26 3.31 12.28
C LEU A 295 -25.02 4.38 11.22
N THR A 296 -24.71 3.94 10.02
CA THR A 296 -25.41 4.50 8.88
C THR A 296 -26.38 3.49 8.28
N GLU A 297 -26.88 2.53 9.06
CA GLU A 297 -28.07 1.77 8.69
C GLU A 297 -28.98 1.59 9.90
N SER A 298 -29.94 2.51 10.03
CA SER A 298 -31.39 2.21 10.14
C SER A 298 -32.17 3.47 10.52
N GLN A 299 -32.24 4.42 9.58
CA GLN A 299 -33.46 5.16 9.19
C GLN A 299 -33.12 6.13 8.04
N SER A 300 -33.31 5.62 6.81
CA SER A 300 -33.66 6.33 5.58
C SER A 300 -33.04 7.72 5.30
N ILE A 301 -31.74 7.77 4.99
CA ILE A 301 -31.20 8.65 3.93
C ILE A 301 -30.08 7.85 3.24
N GLN A 302 -30.33 7.36 2.01
CA GLN A 302 -29.30 6.67 1.22
C GLN A 302 -28.17 7.65 0.89
N ASN A 303 -26.93 7.31 1.24
CA ASN A 303 -25.75 8.03 0.78
C ASN A 303 -25.38 7.53 -0.63
N PRO A 304 -25.00 8.39 -1.60
CA PRO A 304 -24.54 7.98 -2.93
C PRO A 304 -23.51 6.84 -2.94
N THR A 305 -22.59 6.81 -1.97
CA THR A 305 -21.62 5.72 -1.84
C THR A 305 -22.28 4.38 -1.54
N GLU A 306 -23.33 4.36 -0.70
CA GLU A 306 -24.05 3.13 -0.37
C GLU A 306 -24.90 2.64 -1.54
N ILE A 307 -25.52 3.56 -2.29
CA ILE A 307 -26.19 3.24 -3.56
C ILE A 307 -25.21 2.53 -4.49
N LEU A 308 -24.01 3.10 -4.71
CA LEU A 308 -23.00 2.48 -5.56
C LEU A 308 -22.59 1.08 -5.09
N ASN A 309 -22.37 0.89 -3.78
CA ASN A 309 -22.00 -0.41 -3.21
C ASN A 309 -23.13 -1.44 -3.35
N GLN A 310 -24.39 -1.04 -3.13
CA GLN A 310 -25.56 -1.90 -3.31
C GLN A 310 -25.70 -2.38 -4.76
N LEU A 311 -25.59 -1.45 -5.72
CA LEU A 311 -25.69 -1.77 -7.14
C LEU A 311 -24.50 -2.61 -7.61
N LEU A 312 -23.30 -2.38 -7.07
CA LEU A 312 -22.15 -3.23 -7.36
C LEU A 312 -22.38 -4.66 -6.87
N ARG A 313 -22.90 -4.84 -5.64
CA ARG A 313 -23.26 -6.16 -5.11
C ARG A 313 -24.27 -6.84 -6.03
N ARG A 314 -25.34 -6.14 -6.43
CA ARG A 314 -26.35 -6.63 -7.36
C ARG A 314 -25.75 -7.04 -8.71
N ALA A 315 -24.91 -6.19 -9.31
CA ALA A 315 -24.23 -6.46 -10.57
C ALA A 315 -23.26 -7.66 -10.48
N SER A 316 -22.56 -7.81 -9.36
CA SER A 316 -21.58 -8.89 -9.15
C SER A 316 -22.19 -10.25 -8.81
N ALA A 317 -23.44 -10.29 -8.34
CA ALA A 317 -24.11 -11.51 -7.91
C ALA A 317 -24.37 -12.48 -9.07
N ASP A 318 -24.71 -11.94 -10.24
CA ASP A 318 -24.91 -12.74 -11.46
C ASP A 318 -24.51 -11.93 -12.70
N LEU A 319 -23.26 -12.12 -13.16
CA LEU A 319 -22.76 -11.46 -14.37
C LEU A 319 -23.41 -12.00 -15.64
N SER A 320 -24.08 -13.16 -15.61
CA SER A 320 -24.70 -13.77 -16.78
C SER A 320 -26.08 -13.18 -17.11
N ASN A 321 -26.74 -12.55 -16.14
CA ASN A 321 -28.09 -12.03 -16.28
C ASN A 321 -28.12 -10.50 -16.32
N PRO A 322 -28.50 -9.88 -17.45
CA PRO A 322 -28.62 -8.42 -17.55
C PRO A 322 -29.74 -7.86 -16.66
N ALA A 323 -29.48 -6.71 -16.04
CA ALA A 323 -30.44 -5.96 -15.24
C ALA A 323 -31.52 -5.32 -16.13
N VAL A 324 -31.14 -4.88 -17.34
CA VAL A 324 -32.05 -4.34 -18.35
C VAL A 324 -32.56 -5.48 -19.24
N LYS A 325 -33.86 -5.51 -19.55
CA LYS A 325 -34.47 -6.56 -20.39
C LYS A 325 -34.61 -6.18 -21.87
N GLU A 326 -34.71 -4.89 -22.17
CA GLU A 326 -34.86 -4.42 -23.55
C GLU A 326 -33.53 -4.52 -24.32
N LYS A 327 -33.53 -5.33 -25.38
CA LYS A 327 -32.32 -5.64 -26.17
C LYS A 327 -31.66 -4.39 -26.77
N ALA A 328 -32.46 -3.44 -27.28
CA ALA A 328 -31.94 -2.22 -27.90
C ALA A 328 -31.19 -1.32 -26.88
N ILE A 329 -31.66 -1.28 -25.63
CA ILE A 329 -31.01 -0.54 -24.55
C ILE A 329 -29.71 -1.24 -24.14
N LEU A 330 -29.73 -2.58 -24.01
CA LEU A 330 -28.54 -3.38 -23.72
C LEU A 330 -27.43 -3.18 -24.75
N GLU A 331 -27.76 -3.22 -26.04
CA GLU A 331 -26.79 -3.02 -27.13
C GLU A 331 -26.16 -1.61 -27.06
N ARG A 332 -26.93 -0.58 -26.70
CA ARG A 332 -26.39 0.78 -26.48
C ARG A 332 -25.48 0.84 -25.26
N ILE A 333 -25.88 0.24 -24.13
CA ILE A 333 -25.06 0.22 -22.91
C ILE A 333 -23.72 -0.47 -23.21
N ASP A 334 -23.74 -1.64 -23.84
CA ASP A 334 -22.53 -2.38 -24.19
C ASP A 334 -21.65 -1.57 -25.16
N TYR A 335 -22.23 -0.97 -26.20
CA TYR A 335 -21.51 -0.12 -27.13
C TYR A 335 -20.81 1.05 -26.42
N VAL A 336 -21.52 1.77 -25.54
CA VAL A 336 -21.00 2.92 -24.79
C VAL A 336 -19.89 2.50 -23.82
N CYS A 337 -20.10 1.42 -23.05
CA CYS A 337 -19.13 0.89 -22.09
C CYS A 337 -17.85 0.39 -22.75
N ARG A 338 -17.95 -0.27 -23.91
CA ARG A 338 -16.81 -0.86 -24.62
C ARG A 338 -16.03 0.12 -25.51
N GLN A 339 -16.39 1.41 -25.55
CA GLN A 339 -15.60 2.43 -26.25
C GLN A 339 -14.30 2.80 -25.49
N LEU A 340 -13.27 1.96 -25.64
CA LEU A 340 -11.98 2.12 -24.95
C LEU A 340 -11.27 3.46 -25.21
N ARG A 341 -11.51 4.08 -26.38
CA ARG A 341 -10.89 5.36 -26.76
C ARG A 341 -11.57 6.58 -26.12
N ASN A 342 -12.79 6.44 -25.63
CA ASN A 342 -13.55 7.53 -25.02
C ASN A 342 -14.47 7.00 -23.91
N ARG A 343 -13.96 7.04 -22.68
CA ARG A 343 -14.66 6.55 -21.48
C ARG A 343 -15.41 7.67 -20.73
N ALA A 344 -15.38 8.91 -21.23
CA ALA A 344 -16.03 10.05 -20.58
C ALA A 344 -17.56 9.87 -20.56
N CYS A 345 -18.14 9.34 -21.63
CA CYS A 345 -19.58 9.07 -21.73
C CYS A 345 -20.09 8.11 -20.65
N VAL A 346 -19.34 7.05 -20.34
CA VAL A 346 -19.73 6.08 -19.29
C VAL A 346 -19.76 6.76 -17.93
N ARG A 347 -18.73 7.55 -17.61
CA ARG A 347 -18.66 8.31 -16.36
C ARG A 347 -19.79 9.34 -16.24
N LEU A 348 -20.13 10.03 -17.34
CA LEU A 348 -21.27 10.94 -17.40
C LEU A 348 -22.58 10.21 -17.07
N LEU A 349 -22.84 9.06 -17.72
CA LEU A 349 -24.03 8.25 -17.45
C LEU A 349 -24.11 7.85 -15.98
N MET A 350 -23.01 7.32 -15.43
CA MET A 350 -22.95 6.93 -14.02
C MET A 350 -23.21 8.11 -13.08
N ALA A 351 -22.70 9.30 -13.38
CA ALA A 351 -22.90 10.48 -12.53
C ALA A 351 -24.37 10.92 -12.54
N CYS A 352 -24.98 10.94 -13.73
CA CYS A 352 -26.37 11.31 -13.90
C CYS A 352 -27.34 10.32 -13.26
N THR A 353 -27.11 9.01 -13.43
CA THR A 353 -27.98 7.97 -12.82
C THR A 353 -27.81 7.91 -11.32
N LEU A 354 -26.58 8.07 -10.79
CA LEU A 354 -26.33 8.15 -9.36
C LEU A 354 -27.05 9.35 -8.74
N ALA A 355 -26.95 10.53 -9.37
CA ALA A 355 -27.65 11.71 -8.90
C ALA A 355 -29.18 11.51 -8.93
N LYS A 356 -29.73 10.84 -9.95
CA LYS A 356 -31.16 10.54 -10.04
C LYS A 356 -31.63 9.58 -8.94
N LEU A 357 -30.80 8.62 -8.54
CA LEU A 357 -31.09 7.70 -7.44
C LEU A 357 -31.00 8.40 -6.08
N ASP A 358 -30.00 9.24 -5.88
CA ASP A 358 -29.82 10.02 -4.66
C ASP A 358 -30.92 11.10 -4.49
N ARG A 359 -31.34 11.72 -5.60
CA ARG A 359 -32.35 12.79 -5.64
C ARG A 359 -33.40 12.50 -6.72
N PRO A 360 -34.48 11.76 -6.40
CA PRO A 360 -35.49 11.35 -7.39
C PRO A 360 -36.18 12.48 -8.16
N ALA A 361 -36.20 13.71 -7.61
CA ALA A 361 -36.85 14.86 -8.22
C ALA A 361 -36.08 15.50 -9.40
N ILE A 362 -34.78 15.20 -9.57
CA ILE A 362 -33.96 15.85 -10.60
C ILE A 362 -34.23 15.26 -12.00
N ASP A 363 -33.88 16.01 -13.04
CA ASP A 363 -33.80 15.50 -14.40
C ASP A 363 -32.37 14.98 -14.67
N PRO A 364 -32.16 13.67 -14.92
CA PRO A 364 -30.83 13.12 -15.18
C PRO A 364 -30.12 13.74 -16.40
N ARG A 365 -30.86 14.43 -17.28
CA ARG A 365 -30.33 15.16 -18.43
C ARG A 365 -29.77 16.54 -18.07
N LYS A 366 -29.88 17.01 -16.83
CA LYS A 366 -29.45 18.36 -16.40
C LYS A 366 -28.25 18.37 -15.43
N PRO A 367 -27.08 17.81 -15.78
CA PRO A 367 -25.94 17.69 -14.88
C PRO A 367 -25.07 18.96 -14.75
N TYR A 368 -25.58 20.12 -15.20
CA TYR A 368 -24.89 21.41 -15.14
C TYR A 368 -25.74 22.41 -14.35
N THR A 369 -25.16 23.00 -13.31
CA THR A 369 -25.83 23.99 -12.46
C THR A 369 -26.16 25.28 -13.19
N GLU A 370 -25.44 25.56 -14.28
CA GLU A 370 -25.61 26.69 -15.19
C GLU A 370 -26.97 26.68 -15.90
N ILE A 371 -27.65 25.53 -15.97
CA ILE A 371 -29.03 25.41 -16.50
C ILE A 371 -30.02 26.21 -15.64
N GLY A 372 -29.73 26.38 -14.34
CA GLY A 372 -30.48 27.28 -13.45
C GLY A 372 -31.86 26.79 -13.00
N SER A 373 -32.32 25.60 -13.41
CA SER A 373 -33.60 25.02 -12.96
C SER A 373 -33.46 24.22 -11.65
N GLU A 374 -34.53 24.11 -10.86
CA GLU A 374 -34.51 23.41 -9.55
C GLU A 374 -34.20 21.90 -9.65
N ASP A 375 -34.46 21.31 -10.82
CA ASP A 375 -34.19 19.92 -11.15
C ASP A 375 -32.80 19.70 -11.81
N ALA A 376 -31.95 20.74 -11.86
CA ALA A 376 -30.56 20.64 -12.28
C ALA A 376 -29.63 20.29 -11.11
N PHE A 377 -28.48 19.69 -11.41
CA PHE A 377 -27.51 19.23 -10.40
C PHE A 377 -26.07 19.37 -10.90
N SER A 378 -25.10 19.27 -9.98
CA SER A 378 -23.68 19.25 -10.35
C SER A 378 -23.21 17.82 -10.61
N GLY A 379 -23.24 17.38 -11.87
CA GLY A 379 -22.74 16.07 -12.25
C GLY A 379 -21.25 15.89 -11.95
N ARG A 380 -20.46 16.96 -12.10
CA ARG A 380 -19.04 16.99 -11.71
C ARG A 380 -18.83 16.65 -10.24
N THR A 381 -19.69 17.18 -9.35
CA THR A 381 -19.61 16.89 -7.92
C THR A 381 -19.85 15.41 -7.64
N TYR A 382 -20.85 14.79 -8.27
CA TYR A 382 -21.10 13.35 -8.12
C TYR A 382 -19.93 12.51 -8.66
N ASP A 383 -19.38 12.91 -9.80
CA ASP A 383 -18.29 12.21 -10.45
C ASP A 383 -16.99 12.27 -9.64
N GLU A 384 -16.57 13.47 -9.20
CA GLU A 384 -15.33 13.66 -8.44
C GLU A 384 -15.44 13.12 -7.00
N ARG A 385 -16.57 13.36 -6.32
CA ARG A 385 -16.74 13.02 -4.90
C ARG A 385 -17.05 11.55 -4.66
N TYR A 386 -17.82 10.90 -5.54
CA TYR A 386 -18.31 9.54 -5.32
C TYR A 386 -17.80 8.55 -6.35
N LEU A 387 -17.87 8.87 -7.66
CA LEU A 387 -17.46 7.90 -8.69
C LEU A 387 -15.95 7.72 -8.81
N THR A 388 -15.15 8.78 -8.73
CA THR A 388 -13.68 8.66 -8.77
C THR A 388 -13.14 7.70 -7.71
N PRO A 389 -13.44 7.88 -6.40
CA PRO A 389 -12.97 6.94 -5.39
C PRO A 389 -13.56 5.53 -5.60
N PHE A 390 -14.82 5.41 -6.01
CA PHE A 390 -15.46 4.12 -6.28
C PHE A 390 -14.78 3.35 -7.43
N ILE A 391 -14.59 4.00 -8.58
CA ILE A 391 -13.92 3.44 -9.76
C ILE A 391 -12.51 2.96 -9.40
N ASN A 392 -11.75 3.78 -8.65
CA ASN A 392 -10.39 3.45 -8.24
C ASN A 392 -10.36 2.26 -7.26
N ASN A 393 -11.23 2.27 -6.23
CA ASN A 393 -11.28 1.22 -5.21
C ASN A 393 -11.68 -0.14 -5.81
N HIS A 394 -12.59 -0.15 -6.78
CA HIS A 394 -13.07 -1.38 -7.43
C HIS A 394 -12.35 -1.73 -8.73
N ARG A 395 -11.32 -0.96 -9.11
CA ARG A 395 -10.50 -1.16 -10.33
C ARG A 395 -11.36 -1.30 -11.58
N LEU A 396 -12.41 -0.48 -11.71
CA LEU A 396 -13.27 -0.49 -12.90
C LEU A 396 -12.50 0.10 -14.09
N PRO A 397 -12.66 -0.44 -15.32
CA PRO A 397 -11.88 -0.04 -16.49
C PRO A 397 -12.34 1.30 -17.07
N LEU A 398 -12.28 2.37 -16.29
CA LEU A 398 -12.65 3.74 -16.63
C LEU A 398 -11.46 4.70 -16.46
N ASN A 399 -11.54 5.88 -17.09
CA ASN A 399 -10.50 6.89 -16.93
C ASN A 399 -10.49 7.42 -15.49
N PRO A 400 -9.33 7.76 -14.91
CA PRO A 400 -9.25 8.30 -13.55
C PRO A 400 -9.79 9.74 -13.44
N THR A 401 -9.82 10.46 -14.56
CA THR A 401 -10.28 11.85 -14.62
C THR A 401 -11.78 11.94 -14.85
N THR A 402 -12.38 13.02 -14.35
CA THR A 402 -13.81 13.30 -14.50
C THR A 402 -14.22 13.52 -15.95
N ALA A 403 -15.43 13.06 -16.32
CA ALA A 403 -16.01 13.30 -17.64
C ALA A 403 -16.21 14.79 -17.93
N PHE A 404 -16.54 15.58 -16.90
CA PHE A 404 -16.91 16.99 -17.00
C PHE A 404 -15.74 17.93 -17.30
N LEU A 405 -14.50 17.41 -17.27
CA LEU A 405 -13.31 18.07 -17.79
C LEU A 405 -12.97 17.63 -19.21
N THR A 406 -13.82 16.91 -19.93
CA THR A 406 -13.56 16.59 -21.34
C THR A 406 -14.10 17.73 -22.22
N PRO A 407 -13.37 18.22 -23.25
CA PRO A 407 -13.82 19.34 -24.08
C PRO A 407 -15.26 19.22 -24.62
N ALA A 408 -15.71 18.00 -24.92
CA ALA A 408 -17.07 17.70 -25.38
C ALA A 408 -18.17 17.94 -24.33
N PHE A 409 -17.84 17.94 -23.03
CA PHE A 409 -18.79 18.09 -21.92
C PHE A 409 -18.53 19.33 -21.07
N ARG A 410 -17.50 20.12 -21.36
CA ARG A 410 -17.25 21.39 -20.66
C ARG A 410 -18.25 22.44 -21.16
N ASN A 411 -18.68 23.32 -20.25
CA ASN A 411 -19.43 24.55 -20.56
C ASN A 411 -20.77 24.32 -21.29
N ILE A 412 -21.50 23.25 -20.95
CA ILE A 412 -22.88 23.04 -21.43
C ILE A 412 -23.84 23.70 -20.44
N ASP A 413 -24.77 24.50 -20.96
CA ASP A 413 -25.73 25.32 -20.21
C ASP A 413 -27.19 24.92 -20.47
N ARG A 414 -27.41 23.79 -21.14
CA ARG A 414 -28.74 23.30 -21.55
C ARG A 414 -28.90 21.80 -21.27
N PRO A 415 -30.15 21.27 -21.21
CA PRO A 415 -30.39 19.85 -21.00
C PRO A 415 -29.76 18.96 -22.09
N LEU A 416 -29.29 17.79 -21.67
CA LEU A 416 -28.68 16.76 -22.51
C LEU A 416 -29.75 15.89 -23.19
N THR A 417 -30.46 16.45 -24.16
CA THR A 417 -31.51 15.75 -24.94
C THR A 417 -30.94 15.06 -26.19
N PRO A 418 -31.63 14.05 -26.75
CA PRO A 418 -31.12 13.30 -27.92
C PRO A 418 -30.86 14.13 -29.19
N ASP A 419 -31.51 15.28 -29.34
CA ASP A 419 -31.32 16.23 -30.44
C ASP A 419 -30.08 17.13 -30.28
N LEU A 420 -29.45 17.15 -29.10
CA LEU A 420 -28.25 17.93 -28.84
C LEU A 420 -27.04 17.38 -29.62
N GLU A 421 -26.44 18.22 -30.47
CA GLU A 421 -25.22 17.86 -31.19
C GLU A 421 -23.96 18.12 -30.34
N ILE A 422 -23.40 17.05 -29.78
CA ILE A 422 -22.10 17.10 -29.09
C ILE A 422 -20.95 16.85 -30.07
N ILE A 423 -19.97 17.75 -30.09
CA ILE A 423 -18.78 17.64 -30.92
C ILE A 423 -17.80 16.66 -30.27
N GLY A 424 -17.75 15.44 -30.80
CA GLY A 424 -16.78 14.42 -30.39
C GLY A 424 -16.77 13.19 -31.30
N ARG A 425 -15.77 12.33 -31.11
CA ARG A 425 -15.62 11.08 -31.88
C ARG A 425 -15.56 9.85 -30.96
N PRO A 426 -16.20 8.72 -31.33
CA PRO A 426 -17.14 8.58 -32.45
C PRO A 426 -18.48 9.28 -32.17
N ARG A 427 -19.15 9.83 -33.20
CA ARG A 427 -20.40 10.60 -33.03
C ARG A 427 -21.53 9.77 -32.44
N GLN A 428 -21.59 8.48 -32.80
CA GLN A 428 -22.62 7.55 -32.33
C GLN A 428 -22.58 7.37 -30.81
N LEU A 429 -21.37 7.36 -30.20
CA LEU A 429 -21.20 7.24 -28.75
C LEU A 429 -21.95 8.34 -27.99
N TYR A 430 -21.86 9.60 -28.45
CA TYR A 430 -22.57 10.71 -27.81
C TYR A 430 -24.08 10.60 -28.01
N LYS A 431 -24.54 10.22 -29.20
CA LYS A 431 -25.97 9.99 -29.47
C LYS A 431 -26.56 8.92 -28.55
N ASP A 432 -25.88 7.78 -28.41
CA ASP A 432 -26.34 6.69 -27.53
C ASP A 432 -26.30 7.09 -26.06
N THR A 433 -25.30 7.89 -25.65
CA THR A 433 -25.23 8.45 -24.30
C THR A 433 -26.44 9.32 -23.98
N LEU A 434 -26.78 10.25 -24.89
CA LEU A 434 -27.94 11.13 -24.73
C LEU A 434 -29.25 10.35 -24.76
N GLN A 435 -29.36 9.34 -25.64
CA GLN A 435 -30.54 8.48 -25.69
C GLN A 435 -30.73 7.70 -24.39
N LEU A 436 -29.66 7.16 -23.78
CA LEU A 436 -29.76 6.44 -22.50
C LEU A 436 -30.20 7.35 -21.35
N LEU A 437 -29.75 8.61 -21.30
CA LEU A 437 -30.26 9.58 -20.31
C LEU A 437 -31.74 9.90 -20.52
N ASP A 438 -32.16 10.00 -21.78
CA ASP A 438 -33.56 10.22 -22.15
C ASP A 438 -34.44 9.00 -21.83
N ASP A 439 -33.94 7.79 -22.04
CA ASP A 439 -34.64 6.54 -21.68
C ASP A 439 -34.86 6.45 -20.15
N VAL A 440 -33.93 6.94 -19.34
CA VAL A 440 -34.12 7.08 -17.88
C VAL A 440 -35.13 8.15 -17.55
N HIS A 441 -35.04 9.32 -18.20
CA HIS A 441 -35.97 10.42 -17.99
C HIS A 441 -37.41 10.02 -18.33
N SER A 442 -37.62 9.32 -19.44
CA SER A 442 -38.94 8.87 -19.91
C SER A 442 -39.46 7.62 -19.20
N GLY A 443 -38.68 7.03 -18.29
CA GLY A 443 -39.05 5.81 -17.57
C GLY A 443 -39.00 4.52 -18.40
N ARG A 444 -38.34 4.52 -19.58
CA ARG A 444 -38.13 3.30 -20.39
C ARG A 444 -37.14 2.33 -19.72
N VAL A 445 -36.18 2.86 -18.97
CA VAL A 445 -35.29 2.10 -18.08
C VAL A 445 -35.15 2.83 -16.76
N SER A 446 -35.10 2.11 -15.64
CA SER A 446 -34.86 2.75 -14.34
C SER A 446 -33.40 3.22 -14.23
N ALA A 447 -33.14 4.29 -13.47
CA ALA A 447 -31.77 4.72 -13.18
C ALA A 447 -30.97 3.62 -12.46
N GLU A 448 -31.65 2.82 -11.65
CA GLU A 448 -31.09 1.69 -10.91
C GLU A 448 -30.61 0.58 -11.86
N ASP A 449 -31.46 0.15 -12.79
CA ASP A 449 -31.13 -0.92 -13.73
C ASP A 449 -30.08 -0.47 -14.74
N LEU A 450 -30.14 0.78 -15.23
CA LEU A 450 -29.11 1.32 -16.12
C LEU A 450 -27.73 1.35 -15.43
N LEU A 451 -27.67 1.86 -14.20
CA LEU A 451 -26.40 1.94 -13.46
C LEU A 451 -25.88 0.54 -13.07
N THR A 452 -26.76 -0.37 -12.66
CA THR A 452 -26.42 -1.78 -12.38
C THR A 452 -25.85 -2.45 -13.63
N GLU A 453 -26.48 -2.24 -14.79
CA GLU A 453 -26.05 -2.84 -16.05
C GLU A 453 -24.71 -2.28 -16.54
N ILE A 454 -24.48 -0.97 -16.41
CA ILE A 454 -23.17 -0.36 -16.65
C ILE A 454 -22.11 -1.01 -15.76
N MET A 455 -22.37 -1.16 -14.46
CA MET A 455 -21.44 -1.81 -13.53
C MET A 455 -21.17 -3.28 -13.92
N ARG A 456 -22.20 -4.03 -14.33
CA ARG A 456 -22.07 -5.42 -14.81
C ARG A 456 -21.13 -5.52 -16.00
N VAL A 457 -21.33 -4.68 -17.04
CA VAL A 457 -20.46 -4.65 -18.23
C VAL A 457 -19.02 -4.28 -17.85
N LEU A 458 -18.83 -3.29 -16.98
CA LEU A 458 -17.50 -2.90 -16.50
C LEU A 458 -16.80 -4.00 -15.70
N LEU A 459 -17.54 -4.77 -14.90
CA LEU A 459 -17.01 -5.94 -14.18
C LEU A 459 -16.59 -7.06 -15.13
N ILE A 460 -17.39 -7.33 -16.18
CA ILE A 460 -17.02 -8.30 -17.23
C ILE A 460 -15.75 -7.86 -17.94
N MET A 461 -15.67 -6.59 -18.36
CA MET A 461 -14.47 -6.04 -18.99
C MET A 461 -13.24 -6.12 -18.08
N ARG A 462 -13.41 -5.96 -16.75
CA ARG A 462 -12.34 -6.15 -15.77
C ARG A 462 -11.87 -7.61 -15.74
N GLN A 463 -12.79 -8.57 -15.66
CA GLN A 463 -12.46 -9.99 -15.67
C GLN A 463 -11.78 -10.43 -16.97
N GLU A 464 -12.28 -9.99 -18.13
CA GLU A 464 -11.67 -10.24 -19.45
C GLU A 464 -10.22 -9.73 -19.50
N ARG A 465 -9.93 -8.60 -18.85
CA ARG A 465 -8.59 -8.02 -18.78
C ARG A 465 -7.68 -8.76 -17.80
N GLU A 466 -8.18 -9.08 -16.60
CA GLU A 466 -7.43 -9.86 -15.60
C GLU A 466 -7.06 -11.24 -16.15
N ALA A 467 -7.99 -11.89 -16.87
CA ALA A 467 -7.75 -13.16 -17.55
C ALA A 467 -6.63 -13.03 -18.61
N ARG A 468 -6.71 -12.03 -19.50
CA ARG A 468 -5.66 -11.80 -20.53
C ARG A 468 -4.28 -11.58 -19.91
N MET A 469 -4.17 -10.75 -18.88
CA MET A 469 -2.92 -10.52 -18.17
C MET A 469 -2.37 -11.78 -17.52
N SER A 470 -3.23 -12.57 -16.88
CA SER A 470 -2.86 -13.85 -16.27
C SER A 470 -2.33 -14.83 -17.32
N THR A 471 -2.97 -14.90 -18.49
CA THR A 471 -2.51 -15.74 -19.61
C THR A 471 -1.13 -15.33 -20.11
N LEU A 472 -0.89 -14.04 -20.33
CA LEU A 472 0.42 -13.53 -20.78
C LEU A 472 1.53 -13.82 -19.76
N LEU A 473 1.26 -13.59 -18.47
CA LEU A 473 2.23 -13.89 -17.41
C LEU A 473 2.50 -15.39 -17.25
N ALA A 474 1.46 -16.22 -17.37
CA ALA A 474 1.61 -17.67 -17.29
C ALA A 474 2.40 -18.23 -18.49
N ALA A 475 2.28 -17.62 -19.67
CA ALA A 475 3.07 -18.02 -20.84
C ALA A 475 4.57 -17.79 -20.62
N LEU A 476 4.95 -16.67 -19.99
CA LEU A 476 6.34 -16.37 -19.63
C LEU A 476 6.92 -17.28 -18.53
N GLN A 477 6.08 -17.93 -17.71
CA GLN A 477 6.56 -18.85 -16.67
C GLN A 477 6.88 -20.26 -17.19
N ARG A 478 6.38 -20.63 -18.38
CA ARG A 478 6.50 -21.99 -18.93
C ARG A 478 7.78 -22.22 -19.76
N SER A 479 8.60 -21.19 -19.95
CA SER A 479 9.82 -21.20 -20.76
C SER A 479 11.08 -21.61 -19.99
N GLU A 480 11.01 -22.65 -19.14
CA GLU A 480 12.16 -23.09 -18.31
C GLU A 480 13.33 -23.67 -19.13
N ASP A 481 13.13 -24.03 -20.41
CA ASP A 481 14.13 -24.62 -21.31
C ASP A 481 14.67 -23.67 -22.40
N VAL A 482 14.36 -22.36 -22.35
CA VAL A 482 14.78 -21.42 -23.41
C VAL A 482 16.11 -20.73 -23.10
N THR A 483 16.95 -20.57 -24.13
CA THR A 483 18.18 -19.78 -24.07
C THR A 483 17.86 -18.36 -23.58
N PRO A 484 18.51 -17.86 -22.52
CA PRO A 484 18.19 -16.54 -22.00
C PRO A 484 18.54 -15.43 -22.99
N LEU A 485 17.66 -14.44 -23.13
CA LEU A 485 17.83 -13.29 -24.03
C LEU A 485 19.22 -12.67 -23.93
N SER A 486 19.83 -12.37 -25.08
CA SER A 486 21.08 -11.63 -25.14
C SER A 486 20.86 -10.16 -24.77
N SER A 487 21.94 -9.42 -24.52
CA SER A 487 21.84 -7.99 -24.25
C SER A 487 21.22 -7.23 -25.42
N GLU A 488 21.53 -7.59 -26.66
CA GLU A 488 20.96 -6.92 -27.84
C GLU A 488 19.49 -7.29 -28.09
N ASP A 489 19.06 -8.50 -27.73
CA ASP A 489 17.64 -8.87 -27.81
C ASP A 489 16.82 -8.06 -26.82
N ILE A 490 17.35 -7.86 -25.60
CA ILE A 490 16.72 -6.99 -24.59
C ILE A 490 16.68 -5.53 -25.08
N VAL A 491 17.75 -5.01 -25.68
CA VAL A 491 17.74 -3.65 -26.27
C VAL A 491 16.68 -3.55 -27.36
N THR A 492 16.58 -4.53 -28.25
CA THR A 492 15.60 -4.56 -29.34
C THR A 492 14.16 -4.60 -28.82
N LEU A 493 13.90 -5.44 -27.82
CA LEU A 493 12.61 -5.53 -27.15
C LEU A 493 12.20 -4.19 -26.53
N ILE A 494 13.10 -3.56 -25.77
CA ILE A 494 12.84 -2.27 -25.13
C ILE A 494 12.67 -1.17 -26.18
N GLU A 495 13.46 -1.16 -27.25
CA GLU A 495 13.30 -0.22 -28.36
C GLU A 495 11.91 -0.29 -29.00
N GLN A 496 11.42 -1.50 -29.30
CA GLN A 496 10.08 -1.71 -29.85
C GLN A 496 9.00 -1.17 -28.90
N HIS A 497 9.19 -1.38 -27.60
CA HIS A 497 8.28 -0.88 -26.58
C HIS A 497 8.31 0.66 -26.50
N LEU A 498 9.49 1.29 -26.52
CA LEU A 498 9.67 2.75 -26.50
C LEU A 498 9.04 3.46 -27.71
N LYS A 499 8.97 2.81 -28.89
CA LYS A 499 8.33 3.36 -30.10
C LYS A 499 6.80 3.43 -30.03
N SER A 500 6.19 2.91 -28.96
CA SER A 500 4.74 2.92 -28.78
C SER A 500 4.18 4.32 -28.51
N LYS A 501 2.91 4.54 -28.85
CA LYS A 501 2.22 5.81 -28.50
C LYS A 501 2.08 5.94 -26.98
N ASN A 502 2.22 7.17 -26.47
CA ASN A 502 2.12 7.49 -25.03
C ASN A 502 3.17 6.75 -24.17
N ALA A 503 4.39 6.59 -24.70
CA ALA A 503 5.51 5.91 -24.04
C ALA A 503 6.43 6.84 -23.22
N SER A 504 6.03 8.08 -22.93
CA SER A 504 6.89 9.08 -22.27
C SER A 504 7.40 8.66 -20.89
N ARG A 505 6.68 7.77 -20.20
CA ARG A 505 7.08 7.24 -18.90
C ARG A 505 8.12 6.11 -19.01
N LEU A 506 8.22 5.43 -20.15
CA LEU A 506 9.05 4.24 -20.28
C LEU A 506 10.57 4.51 -20.10
N PRO A 507 11.17 5.60 -20.60
CA PRO A 507 12.58 5.93 -20.33
C PRO A 507 12.90 6.07 -18.83
N VAL A 508 11.96 6.63 -18.04
CA VAL A 508 12.07 6.70 -16.57
C VAL A 508 12.22 5.30 -16.00
N LEU A 509 11.39 4.36 -16.45
CA LEU A 509 11.42 2.97 -16.00
C LEU A 509 12.69 2.24 -16.42
N VAL A 510 13.25 2.55 -17.60
CA VAL A 510 14.53 1.99 -18.06
C VAL A 510 15.65 2.38 -17.09
N VAL A 511 15.79 3.67 -16.77
CA VAL A 511 16.85 4.13 -15.84
C VAL A 511 16.62 3.60 -14.43
N ALA A 512 15.37 3.64 -13.94
CA ALA A 512 15.04 3.11 -12.63
C ALA A 512 15.31 1.60 -12.51
N ALA A 513 15.00 0.82 -13.56
CA ALA A 513 15.27 -0.60 -13.60
C ALA A 513 16.78 -0.91 -13.58
N ALA A 514 17.58 -0.12 -14.30
CA ALA A 514 19.04 -0.23 -14.26
C ALA A 514 19.55 -0.11 -12.83
N TYR A 515 19.15 0.94 -12.12
CA TYR A 515 19.54 1.17 -10.73
C TYR A 515 18.99 0.13 -9.75
N GLN A 516 17.73 -0.29 -9.86
CA GLN A 516 17.19 -1.33 -8.98
C GLN A 516 17.85 -2.70 -9.23
N SER A 517 18.35 -2.95 -10.44
CA SER A 517 18.96 -4.23 -10.78
C SER A 517 20.41 -4.40 -10.30
N VAL A 518 21.17 -3.31 -10.13
CA VAL A 518 22.59 -3.36 -9.70
C VAL A 518 22.96 -2.37 -8.59
N GLY A 519 22.04 -1.57 -8.09
CA GLY A 519 22.30 -0.47 -7.14
C GLY A 519 23.09 -0.91 -5.91
N TYR A 520 22.71 -2.03 -5.29
CA TYR A 520 23.43 -2.61 -4.15
C TYR A 520 24.89 -2.99 -4.45
N LYS A 521 25.23 -3.24 -5.73
CA LYS A 521 26.61 -3.56 -6.15
C LYS A 521 27.47 -2.31 -6.29
N ILE A 522 26.85 -1.19 -6.64
CA ILE A 522 27.53 0.08 -6.90
C ILE A 522 27.39 1.08 -5.73
N GLY A 523 26.64 0.71 -4.68
CA GLY A 523 26.42 1.57 -3.51
C GLY A 523 25.46 2.72 -3.77
N GLU A 524 24.63 2.63 -4.81
CA GLU A 524 23.66 3.65 -5.21
C GLU A 524 22.24 3.09 -5.19
N ARG A 525 21.26 3.94 -4.88
CA ARG A 525 19.85 3.56 -4.76
C ARG A 525 18.97 4.61 -5.42
N VAL A 526 18.05 4.15 -6.26
CA VAL A 526 16.99 5.00 -6.81
C VAL A 526 15.92 5.29 -5.76
N LEU A 527 15.49 6.54 -5.65
CA LEU A 527 14.37 6.95 -4.81
C LEU A 527 13.02 6.52 -5.44
N PRO A 528 11.93 6.41 -4.65
CA PRO A 528 10.62 6.09 -5.18
C PRO A 528 10.20 7.05 -6.30
N LEU A 529 9.80 6.49 -7.45
CA LEU A 529 9.41 7.30 -8.60
C LEU A 529 8.15 8.12 -8.29
N LYS A 530 8.23 9.44 -8.52
CA LYS A 530 7.08 10.35 -8.36
C LYS A 530 6.04 10.09 -9.46
N SER A 531 4.77 10.39 -9.18
CA SER A 531 3.68 10.19 -10.13
C SER A 531 3.80 11.13 -11.34
N HIS A 532 3.49 10.62 -12.53
CA HIS A 532 3.62 11.36 -13.81
C HIS A 532 2.78 12.65 -13.90
N ASN A 533 1.79 12.81 -13.02
CA ASN A 533 0.89 13.98 -12.98
C ASN A 533 1.29 15.07 -11.99
N ALA A 534 2.41 14.91 -11.27
CA ALA A 534 2.82 15.91 -10.32
C ALA A 534 3.46 17.08 -11.07
N ALA A 535 2.86 18.28 -10.99
CA ALA A 535 3.46 19.48 -11.57
C ALA A 535 4.86 19.68 -10.95
N ASP A 536 5.90 19.69 -11.78
CA ASP A 536 7.32 19.68 -11.38
C ASP A 536 7.66 20.78 -10.34
N GLU A 537 7.00 21.94 -10.42
CA GLU A 537 7.22 23.05 -9.49
C GLU A 537 6.62 22.84 -8.08
N GLN A 538 5.64 21.94 -7.91
CA GLN A 538 4.97 21.72 -6.62
C GLN A 538 5.61 20.63 -5.76
N THR A 539 6.50 19.79 -6.32
CA THR A 539 7.06 18.63 -5.60
C THR A 539 8.50 18.81 -5.11
N GLY A 540 9.19 19.88 -5.54
CA GLY A 540 10.61 20.09 -5.24
C GLY A 540 11.53 18.98 -5.77
N ALA A 541 11.13 18.27 -6.84
CA ALA A 541 11.96 17.22 -7.45
C ALA A 541 13.17 17.82 -8.17
N MET A 542 14.33 17.16 -8.01
CA MET A 542 15.53 17.50 -8.77
C MET A 542 15.44 16.99 -10.21
N GLY A 543 14.86 15.82 -10.42
CA GLY A 543 14.64 15.21 -11.74
C GLY A 543 13.54 14.15 -11.73
N ASP A 544 13.33 13.51 -12.88
CA ASP A 544 12.38 12.40 -13.06
C ASP A 544 12.82 11.13 -12.33
N VAL A 545 14.14 10.91 -12.22
CA VAL A 545 14.76 9.84 -11.44
C VAL A 545 15.83 10.44 -10.55
N GLU A 546 15.76 10.15 -9.26
CA GLU A 546 16.68 10.67 -8.24
C GLU A 546 17.45 9.50 -7.62
N ILE A 547 18.77 9.60 -7.58
CA ILE A 547 19.67 8.57 -7.07
C ILE A 547 20.41 9.11 -5.85
N CYS A 548 20.44 8.30 -4.79
CA CYS A 548 21.17 8.55 -3.56
C CYS A 548 22.22 7.45 -3.34
N LEU A 549 23.14 7.68 -2.40
CA LEU A 549 24.01 6.60 -1.93
C LEU A 549 23.24 5.67 -0.99
N GLU A 550 23.62 4.40 -0.90
CA GLU A 550 22.85 3.37 -0.15
C GLU A 550 22.59 3.74 1.32
N ASN A 551 23.49 4.50 1.95
CA ASN A 551 23.40 4.93 3.36
C ASN A 551 23.24 6.45 3.52
N ASP A 552 22.77 7.14 2.48
CA ASP A 552 22.62 8.59 2.45
C ASP A 552 21.30 8.95 1.76
N GLU A 553 20.52 9.86 2.34
CA GLU A 553 19.30 10.35 1.71
C GLU A 553 19.53 11.53 0.76
N ARG A 554 20.79 12.00 0.66
CA ARG A 554 21.17 13.08 -0.23
C ARG A 554 21.18 12.59 -1.67
N ILE A 555 20.46 13.32 -2.52
CA ILE A 555 20.46 13.11 -3.97
C ILE A 555 21.86 13.46 -4.48
N VAL A 556 22.51 12.51 -5.15
CA VAL A 556 23.84 12.67 -5.76
C VAL A 556 23.79 12.67 -7.27
N THR A 557 22.82 11.97 -7.85
CA THR A 557 22.58 11.97 -9.31
C THR A 557 21.10 12.21 -9.58
N ALA A 558 20.81 13.13 -10.50
CA ALA A 558 19.45 13.39 -10.98
C ALA A 558 19.39 13.13 -12.49
N TYR A 559 18.33 12.44 -12.94
CA TYR A 559 18.04 12.27 -14.35
C TYR A 559 16.81 13.07 -14.76
N GLU A 560 16.87 13.74 -15.91
CA GLU A 560 15.74 14.43 -16.52
C GLU A 560 15.45 13.87 -17.91
N MET A 561 14.22 13.44 -18.15
CA MET A 561 13.79 12.81 -19.39
C MET A 561 13.25 13.88 -20.35
N LYS A 562 13.67 13.82 -21.61
CA LYS A 562 13.13 14.67 -22.68
C LYS A 562 12.67 13.81 -23.85
N THR A 563 11.40 13.95 -24.21
CA THR A 563 10.85 13.38 -25.45
C THR A 563 11.17 14.23 -26.69
N ARG A 564 11.95 15.30 -26.51
CA ARG A 564 12.41 16.25 -27.52
C ARG A 564 13.92 16.47 -27.39
N ARG A 565 14.51 17.16 -28.36
CA ARG A 565 15.91 17.62 -28.29
C ARG A 565 16.13 18.43 -27.02
N VAL A 566 17.25 18.16 -26.36
CA VAL A 566 17.73 18.95 -25.22
C VAL A 566 18.29 20.25 -25.76
N THR A 567 17.89 21.37 -25.15
CA THR A 567 18.36 22.71 -25.52
C THR A 567 19.29 23.27 -24.45
N ILE A 568 20.06 24.31 -24.78
CA ILE A 568 20.87 25.05 -23.80
C ILE A 568 19.98 25.59 -22.67
N ASP A 569 18.79 26.10 -22.98
CA ASP A 569 17.81 26.55 -21.99
C ASP A 569 17.37 25.44 -21.02
N ASP A 570 17.35 24.17 -21.46
CA ASP A 570 17.07 23.05 -20.55
C ASP A 570 18.22 22.86 -19.54
N ILE A 571 19.47 22.99 -19.99
CA ILE A 571 20.66 22.92 -19.14
C ILE A 571 20.70 24.09 -18.16
N ASP A 572 20.38 25.31 -18.62
CA ASP A 572 20.34 26.49 -17.75
C ASP A 572 19.26 26.39 -16.67
N ARG A 573 18.10 25.78 -17.00
CA ARG A 573 17.08 25.45 -15.98
C ARG A 573 17.58 24.41 -14.97
N ALA A 574 18.30 23.39 -15.42
CA ALA A 574 18.91 22.42 -14.52
C ALA A 574 19.95 23.07 -13.60
N LEU A 575 20.77 24.00 -14.12
CA LEU A 575 21.71 24.79 -13.33
C LEU A 575 21.04 25.60 -12.22
N GLN A 576 19.87 26.20 -12.52
CA GLN A 576 19.07 26.89 -11.50
C GLN A 576 18.60 25.93 -10.40
N LYS A 577 18.13 24.72 -10.76
CA LYS A 577 17.75 23.69 -9.78
C LYS A 577 18.94 23.27 -8.92
N ILE A 578 20.10 23.01 -9.55
CA ILE A 578 21.34 22.60 -8.86
C ILE A 578 21.78 23.69 -7.88
N ALA A 579 21.74 24.96 -8.27
CA ALA A 579 22.12 26.08 -7.40
C ALA A 579 21.19 26.25 -6.19
N LEU A 580 19.93 25.83 -6.31
CA LEU A 580 18.93 25.86 -5.24
C LEU A 580 18.90 24.58 -4.39
N ALA A 581 19.67 23.55 -4.76
CA ALA A 581 19.67 22.28 -4.04
C ALA A 581 20.35 22.41 -2.68
N ASP A 582 19.74 21.82 -1.64
CA ASP A 582 20.28 21.82 -0.27
C ASP A 582 21.60 21.03 -0.16
N ASN A 583 21.89 20.16 -1.14
CA ASN A 583 23.05 19.28 -1.16
C ASN A 583 23.72 19.29 -2.53
N ARG A 584 25.02 19.00 -2.56
CA ARG A 584 25.79 18.91 -3.80
C ARG A 584 25.31 17.76 -4.66
N ILE A 585 24.88 18.08 -5.87
CA ILE A 585 24.60 17.11 -6.94
C ILE A 585 25.91 16.81 -7.66
N HIS A 586 26.27 15.54 -7.79
CA HIS A 586 27.47 15.13 -8.53
C HIS A 586 27.19 15.02 -10.04
N ASN A 587 26.03 14.47 -10.41
CA ASN A 587 25.66 14.28 -11.81
C ASN A 587 24.23 14.77 -12.08
N TYR A 588 24.05 15.51 -13.16
CA TYR A 588 22.74 15.88 -13.70
C TYR A 588 22.65 15.42 -15.15
N ILE A 589 21.87 14.37 -15.41
CA ILE A 589 21.92 13.64 -16.68
C ILE A 589 20.59 13.79 -17.42
N PHE A 590 20.65 14.35 -18.62
CA PHE A 590 19.53 14.33 -19.54
C PHE A 590 19.48 13.02 -20.32
N ILE A 591 18.31 12.41 -20.37
CA ILE A 591 18.04 11.24 -21.24
C ILE A 591 17.05 11.67 -22.31
N THR A 592 17.44 11.51 -23.56
CA THR A 592 16.59 11.84 -24.71
C THR A 592 16.45 10.66 -25.68
N THR A 593 15.37 10.68 -26.45
CA THR A 593 15.16 9.77 -27.59
C THR A 593 15.32 10.49 -28.93
N ASP A 594 15.76 11.75 -28.91
CA ASP A 594 15.97 12.59 -30.09
C ASP A 594 17.48 12.88 -30.29
N ILE A 595 17.82 13.57 -31.37
CA ILE A 595 19.21 13.90 -31.75
C ILE A 595 19.84 14.83 -30.68
N ILE A 596 21.10 14.53 -30.33
CA ILE A 596 21.93 15.34 -29.44
C ILE A 596 22.88 16.19 -30.29
N GLU A 597 22.74 17.52 -30.24
CA GLU A 597 23.59 18.45 -31.00
C GLU A 597 24.95 18.66 -30.32
N ASP A 598 26.04 18.72 -31.10
CA ASP A 598 27.39 18.91 -30.58
C ASP A 598 27.55 20.23 -29.82
N SER A 599 26.83 21.28 -30.24
CA SER A 599 26.80 22.58 -29.54
C SER A 599 26.30 22.44 -28.10
N VAL A 600 25.24 21.67 -27.90
CA VAL A 600 24.62 21.42 -26.58
C VAL A 600 25.51 20.53 -25.73
N LYS A 601 26.14 19.51 -26.34
CA LYS A 601 27.11 18.64 -25.65
C LYS A 601 28.35 19.40 -25.17
N ASN A 602 28.90 20.27 -26.02
CA ASN A 602 30.05 21.12 -25.68
C ASN A 602 29.69 22.12 -24.58
N TYR A 603 28.48 22.68 -24.62
CA TYR A 603 27.99 23.54 -23.55
C TYR A 603 27.90 22.78 -22.22
N ALA A 604 27.26 21.61 -22.20
CA ALA A 604 27.14 20.77 -21.00
C ALA A 604 28.52 20.41 -20.38
N GLN A 605 29.51 20.09 -21.22
CA GLN A 605 30.87 19.80 -20.76
C GLN A 605 31.52 21.00 -20.04
N GLY A 606 31.30 22.23 -20.53
CA GLY A 606 31.82 23.44 -19.91
C GLY A 606 31.21 23.78 -18.54
N VAL A 607 30.09 23.14 -18.17
CA VAL A 607 29.40 23.39 -16.90
C VAL A 607 30.12 22.78 -15.69
N TYR A 608 30.95 21.74 -15.89
CA TYR A 608 31.63 21.06 -14.78
C TYR A 608 32.50 22.03 -13.97
N GLU A 609 33.25 22.91 -14.64
CA GLU A 609 34.07 23.93 -13.98
C GLU A 609 33.21 25.01 -13.32
N GLN A 610 32.11 25.42 -13.97
CA GLN A 610 31.21 26.47 -13.48
C GLN A 610 30.47 26.08 -12.21
N THR A 611 30.18 24.79 -12.04
CA THR A 611 29.47 24.23 -10.88
C THR A 611 30.40 23.70 -9.79
N ALA A 612 31.71 23.94 -9.93
CA ALA A 612 32.74 23.37 -9.04
C ALA A 612 32.68 21.83 -8.94
N GLY A 613 32.30 21.17 -10.03
CA GLY A 613 32.37 19.73 -10.23
C GLY A 613 31.04 18.98 -10.17
N THR A 614 29.95 19.57 -10.68
CA THR A 614 28.74 18.82 -11.07
C THR A 614 28.82 18.50 -12.56
N GLU A 615 28.78 17.23 -12.92
CA GLU A 615 28.78 16.80 -14.32
C GLU A 615 27.38 16.93 -14.92
N ILE A 616 27.27 17.60 -16.07
CA ILE A 616 26.06 17.58 -16.88
C ILE A 616 26.33 16.75 -18.13
N ALA A 617 25.54 15.69 -18.31
CA ALA A 617 25.64 14.80 -19.46
C ALA A 617 24.30 14.68 -20.18
N ILE A 618 24.35 14.43 -21.49
CA ILE A 618 23.17 14.17 -22.31
C ILE A 618 23.40 12.83 -22.99
N LEU A 619 22.52 11.88 -22.73
CA LEU A 619 22.64 10.50 -23.19
C LEU A 619 21.38 10.10 -23.96
N ASP A 620 21.56 9.23 -24.96
CA ASP A 620 20.43 8.59 -25.62
C ASP A 620 19.96 7.39 -24.78
N CYS A 621 18.63 7.22 -24.65
CA CYS A 621 18.06 6.20 -23.76
C CYS A 621 18.49 4.77 -24.12
N LEU A 622 18.60 4.47 -25.43
CA LEU A 622 18.97 3.14 -25.91
C LEU A 622 20.47 2.86 -25.75
N GLY A 623 21.31 3.86 -25.99
CA GLY A 623 22.75 3.81 -25.76
C GLY A 623 23.09 3.63 -24.29
N PHE A 624 22.40 4.38 -23.40
CA PHE A 624 22.47 4.14 -21.96
C PHE A 624 22.15 2.68 -21.61
N LEU A 625 21.02 2.17 -22.10
CA LEU A 625 20.61 0.79 -21.84
C LEU A 625 21.62 -0.23 -22.40
N ARG A 626 22.07 -0.03 -23.64
CA ARG A 626 23.02 -0.94 -24.31
C ARG A 626 24.34 -1.00 -23.53
N HIS A 627 24.92 0.14 -23.18
CA HIS A 627 26.15 0.17 -22.39
C HIS A 627 25.96 -0.45 -21.00
N PHE A 628 24.84 -0.16 -20.33
CA PHE A 628 24.48 -0.76 -19.06
C PHE A 628 24.44 -2.30 -19.15
N LEU A 629 23.71 -2.84 -20.13
CA LEU A 629 23.55 -4.29 -20.28
C LEU A 629 24.85 -5.00 -20.68
N HIS A 630 25.75 -4.37 -21.43
CA HIS A 630 27.06 -4.96 -21.74
C HIS A 630 28.00 -4.93 -20.53
N PHE A 631 28.02 -3.83 -19.78
CA PHE A 631 28.84 -3.71 -18.58
C PHE A 631 28.35 -4.67 -17.47
N PHE A 632 27.02 -4.73 -17.28
CA PHE A 632 26.37 -5.58 -16.30
C PHE A 632 25.68 -6.80 -16.93
N HIS A 633 26.31 -7.46 -17.91
CA HIS A 633 25.70 -8.57 -18.67
C HIS A 633 25.16 -9.72 -17.81
N ARG A 634 25.75 -9.98 -16.63
CA ARG A 634 25.27 -11.00 -15.68
C ARG A 634 23.96 -10.62 -14.99
N SER A 635 23.61 -9.34 -15.00
CA SER A 635 22.38 -8.78 -14.41
C SER A 635 21.32 -8.45 -15.47
N ARG A 636 21.52 -8.77 -16.76
CA ARG A 636 20.60 -8.39 -17.84
C ARG A 636 19.17 -8.95 -17.69
N LEU A 637 19.03 -10.19 -17.21
CA LEU A 637 17.72 -10.79 -16.93
C LEU A 637 17.07 -10.13 -15.71
N ASN A 638 17.86 -9.87 -14.66
CA ASN A 638 17.38 -9.14 -13.48
C ASN A 638 16.88 -7.73 -13.87
N PHE A 639 17.59 -7.05 -14.77
CA PHE A 639 17.13 -5.78 -15.33
C PHE A 639 15.77 -5.92 -16.02
N LEU A 640 15.61 -6.93 -16.89
CA LEU A 640 14.37 -7.16 -17.62
C LEU A 640 13.20 -7.47 -16.67
N ASP A 641 13.44 -8.27 -15.64
CA ASP A 641 12.45 -8.62 -14.61
C ASP A 641 12.04 -7.41 -13.76
N VAL A 642 13.01 -6.59 -13.37
CA VAL A 642 12.77 -5.34 -12.65
C VAL A 642 12.00 -4.35 -13.52
N TYR A 643 12.37 -4.20 -14.80
CA TYR A 643 11.65 -3.35 -15.75
C TYR A 643 10.19 -3.81 -15.89
N GLN A 644 9.96 -5.12 -16.04
CA GLN A 644 8.61 -5.69 -16.06
C GLN A 644 7.84 -5.37 -14.78
N ALA A 645 8.44 -5.56 -13.60
CA ALA A 645 7.79 -5.30 -12.32
C ALA A 645 7.40 -3.83 -12.18
N LEU A 646 8.30 -2.91 -12.52
CA LEU A 646 8.04 -1.46 -12.52
C LEU A 646 6.92 -1.09 -13.49
N LEU A 647 6.97 -1.62 -14.72
CA LEU A 647 5.95 -1.39 -15.75
C LEU A 647 4.55 -1.84 -15.29
N LEU A 648 4.46 -3.02 -14.68
CA LEU A 648 3.18 -3.56 -14.21
C LEU A 648 2.63 -2.80 -13.00
N ALA A 649 3.52 -2.26 -12.15
CA ALA A 649 3.15 -1.49 -10.96
C ALA A 649 2.66 -0.06 -11.26
N GLU A 650 3.09 0.55 -12.38
CA GLU A 650 2.68 1.91 -12.76
C GLU A 650 1.15 2.03 -12.92
N PRO A 651 0.49 3.10 -12.44
CA PRO A 651 -0.93 3.31 -12.68
C PRO A 651 -1.24 3.47 -14.17
N GLU A 652 -2.48 3.14 -14.57
CA GLU A 652 -2.93 3.30 -15.97
C GLU A 652 -2.82 4.72 -16.53
N SER A 653 -2.84 5.72 -15.65
CA SER A 653 -2.63 7.11 -16.02
C SER A 653 -1.20 7.40 -16.52
N ALA A 654 -0.22 6.62 -16.06
CA ALA A 654 1.18 6.78 -16.42
C ALA A 654 1.61 5.77 -17.49
N VAL A 655 1.21 4.50 -17.34
CA VAL A 655 1.45 3.43 -18.32
C VAL A 655 0.12 2.73 -18.61
N SER A 656 -0.41 2.97 -19.81
CA SER A 656 -1.70 2.40 -20.21
C SER A 656 -1.68 0.87 -20.23
N GLN A 657 -2.84 0.26 -19.98
CA GLN A 657 -2.96 -1.19 -20.03
C GLN A 657 -2.52 -1.82 -21.36
N PRO A 658 -2.91 -1.30 -22.54
CA PRO A 658 -2.44 -1.88 -23.81
C PRO A 658 -0.91 -1.84 -23.95
N LEU A 659 -0.24 -0.86 -23.35
CA LEU A 659 1.21 -0.75 -23.36
C LEU A 659 1.86 -1.84 -22.49
N LYS A 660 1.26 -2.14 -21.33
CA LYS A 660 1.68 -3.27 -20.47
C LYS A 660 1.50 -4.63 -21.17
N GLU A 661 0.34 -4.85 -21.79
CA GLU A 661 0.03 -6.08 -22.53
C GLU A 661 0.99 -6.25 -23.71
N LEU A 662 1.28 -5.16 -24.44
CA LEU A 662 2.24 -5.16 -25.54
C LEU A 662 3.63 -5.59 -25.07
N PHE A 663 4.14 -5.05 -23.97
CA PHE A 663 5.44 -5.46 -23.46
C PHE A 663 5.52 -6.95 -23.13
N LEU A 664 4.49 -7.51 -22.46
CA LEU A 664 4.48 -8.94 -22.15
C LEU A 664 4.44 -9.79 -23.41
N ALA A 665 3.69 -9.37 -24.43
CA ALA A 665 3.65 -10.04 -25.73
C ALA A 665 5.00 -9.95 -26.47
N LEU A 666 5.65 -8.78 -26.46
CA LEU A 666 6.99 -8.60 -27.05
C LEU A 666 8.04 -9.45 -26.34
N ARG A 667 8.00 -9.49 -25.01
CA ARG A 667 8.89 -10.34 -24.21
C ARG A 667 8.65 -11.81 -24.47
N GLN A 668 7.39 -12.23 -24.52
CA GLN A 668 7.04 -13.61 -24.83
C GLN A 668 7.58 -14.00 -26.20
N ALA A 669 7.36 -13.18 -27.23
CA ALA A 669 7.86 -13.43 -28.58
C ALA A 669 9.40 -13.58 -28.58
N ALA A 670 10.11 -12.64 -27.95
CA ALA A 670 11.56 -12.69 -27.84
C ALA A 670 12.07 -13.95 -27.11
N GLU A 671 11.36 -14.40 -26.07
CA GLU A 671 11.69 -15.61 -25.31
C GLU A 671 11.19 -16.91 -25.97
N THR A 672 10.43 -16.84 -27.07
CA THR A 672 9.94 -18.04 -27.79
C THR A 672 10.53 -18.21 -29.19
N ASP A 673 11.18 -17.19 -29.73
CA ASP A 673 11.79 -17.25 -31.06
C ASP A 673 13.05 -18.15 -31.04
N GLU A 674 12.86 -19.39 -31.49
CA GLU A 674 13.65 -20.00 -32.58
C GLU A 674 13.23 -19.42 -33.93
#